data_AF-A0A496PYC0-F1
#
_entry.id   AF-A0A496PYC0-F1
#
_cell.length_a   1.000
_cell.length_b   1.000
_cell.length_c   1.000
_cell.angle_alpha   90.00
_cell.angle_beta   90.00
_cell.angle_gamma   90.00
#
_symmetry.space_group_name_H-M   'P 1'
#
loop_
_entity.id
_entity.type
_entity.pdbx_description
1 polymer ?
#
loop_
_entity_poly.entity_id
_entity_poly.type
_entity_poly.pdbx_seq_one_letter_code
_entity_poly.pdbx_strand_id
1 'polypeptide(L)'
;MGTPARKGQHIMATWKIVSLFVFTMIVAVVAGVPALAVDRVVNAEGTGEYATIDDAVGACSHGDQVLLMPGTYTGVGNHDIQVEADITIKPHEFMSEVIIDCQGSELDNRRAFNVVDGSPTFRNLTIKGGYETNGGAIAIMNYTTTIIGCRFIDNQAERGGAIYADRADALNLEICLFSKNHASIEGGGVYATGNFPVSVDRATFYRNFANAGSGLFLTNQTTLDISESLILLGSGGAAVGDYYGGTQTAVECDIWGNVAGDWMWQLAPQLGVNGNIHADPLLCDPDADVPNFQLSANSPAYTFLNAMMGSDGIDFDWDVPVYGVRADGSGMFPTIQAALDTVPVPGEVVLAAGRYEGVGNTGLTFLGKNVMMRSRDLNAETTVISGSGQHDRVIWLRDGETTAATISHLTIEQGNADFSSDYPGYGGGILLTGAEVTLRGCVIQFNQGAHAAGISLNNEINDLVIEDCEIARNGDLNLYFHGNRLDVTGTLFWNYAGRSDVGIWTGDFANDVNVENCEFINFEKAVHIDHPFSSATFDFVGNTFSEGESAMTIEGADNVVLDGNTFTRRRNNGALTIVDSHVRIVSSDFDGCNRSLEGGGALNADNSWVFMERCELTSNYSEQNGGAIHAVNSNIFLNHSVFTNNQCIGTAPVSNGGAVFTTGGSLSLYRSFFDGNLGDFGAAVYCENASFYCLDAEFARNHGSGPGILNVHHGGATAEITGATFADNTVDSGSVIYVNAATVTFEESTITDNSGSAGYAQIEFNGANDLIFNQNIVAFGVGVSALYVAAIQGTVDLACNDLYGNDGGDYVGSVGVWQGVAGNISEDPYFCDPGVYLFTLQQLSPCLAANNTCGVDIGAFGYGCPQVTATPDDIMPRAFTLEGNSPNPFNPRTEIRFSLPVASQVELDIHDVSGRKVRSLLTGQVYAAGTHEISWEGKDHAGRAVPSGTYLYRVTVGERTLTGKMLLVR
;
A
#
# COMPACT_ATOMS: atom_id res chain seq x y z
N MET A 1 -76.56 -3.53 -59.37
CA MET A 1 -76.28 -4.54 -58.33
C MET A 1 -75.94 -3.81 -57.03
N GLY A 2 -76.74 -4.05 -55.98
CA GLY A 2 -76.45 -3.89 -54.54
C GLY A 2 -75.97 -2.52 -53.97
N THR A 3 -76.88 -1.79 -53.30
CA THR A 3 -76.60 -0.63 -52.39
C THR A 3 -75.84 -1.04 -51.11
N PRO A 4 -75.15 -0.13 -50.38
CA PRO A 4 -75.80 0.55 -49.26
C PRO A 4 -75.30 1.99 -48.92
N ALA A 5 -76.03 2.58 -47.97
CA ALA A 5 -75.99 3.93 -47.43
C ALA A 5 -74.97 4.16 -46.29
N ARG A 6 -74.96 5.43 -45.79
CA ARG A 6 -74.39 5.98 -44.53
C ARG A 6 -72.87 6.26 -44.58
N LYS A 7 -72.33 7.42 -44.18
CA LYS A 7 -72.77 8.57 -43.38
C LYS A 7 -72.01 9.80 -43.88
N GLY A 8 -72.73 10.83 -44.32
CA GLY A 8 -72.22 12.20 -44.38
C GLY A 8 -72.72 12.96 -43.16
N GLN A 9 -71.79 13.53 -42.38
CA GLN A 9 -71.90 14.80 -41.66
C GLN A 9 -70.63 15.00 -40.82
N HIS A 10 -70.15 16.25 -40.78
CA HIS A 10 -68.98 16.80 -40.07
C HIS A 10 -67.69 17.04 -40.89
N ILE A 11 -67.87 17.70 -42.04
CA ILE A 11 -66.94 18.74 -42.50
C ILE A 11 -67.72 20.06 -42.35
N MET A 12 -67.33 20.88 -41.35
CA MET A 12 -67.73 22.28 -41.06
C MET A 12 -67.93 22.53 -39.54
N ALA A 13 -66.95 22.18 -38.71
CA ALA A 13 -66.86 22.68 -37.33
C ALA A 13 -65.44 22.49 -36.76
N THR A 14 -64.43 23.15 -37.32
CA THR A 14 -63.08 23.19 -36.69
C THR A 14 -62.21 24.37 -37.14
N TRP A 15 -62.81 25.42 -37.72
CA TRP A 15 -62.09 26.62 -38.19
C TRP A 15 -62.56 27.93 -37.51
N LYS A 16 -63.14 27.83 -36.31
CA LYS A 16 -63.46 28.99 -35.46
C LYS A 16 -63.20 28.77 -33.95
N ILE A 17 -62.33 27.81 -33.60
CA ILE A 17 -61.92 27.54 -32.19
C ILE A 17 -60.39 27.66 -31.96
N VAL A 18 -59.58 27.90 -33.00
CA VAL A 18 -58.11 27.96 -32.86
C VAL A 18 -57.58 29.41 -32.66
N SER A 19 -58.42 30.44 -32.70
CA SER A 19 -57.96 31.84 -32.58
C SER A 19 -58.43 32.59 -31.31
N LEU A 20 -59.10 31.93 -30.37
CA LEU A 20 -59.57 32.56 -29.11
C LEU A 20 -59.31 31.73 -27.84
N PHE A 21 -58.58 30.61 -27.94
CA PHE A 21 -58.17 29.78 -26.78
C PHE A 21 -56.67 29.84 -26.47
N VAL A 22 -55.86 30.51 -27.31
CA VAL A 22 -54.41 30.66 -27.09
C VAL A 22 -54.05 31.97 -26.37
N PHE A 23 -54.98 32.92 -26.25
CA PHE A 23 -54.65 34.25 -25.68
C PHE A 23 -55.02 34.45 -24.20
N THR A 24 -55.76 33.51 -23.58
CA THR A 24 -56.11 33.56 -22.14
C THR A 24 -55.46 32.46 -21.29
N MET A 25 -54.69 31.55 -21.89
CA MET A 25 -53.81 30.62 -21.16
C MET A 25 -52.32 30.99 -21.19
N ILE A 26 -51.97 32.14 -21.78
CA ILE A 26 -50.59 32.68 -21.71
C ILE A 26 -50.42 33.65 -20.53
N VAL A 27 -51.52 34.10 -19.88
CA VAL A 27 -51.47 35.00 -18.70
C VAL A 27 -51.60 34.25 -17.37
N ALA A 28 -51.86 32.93 -17.37
CA ALA A 28 -52.01 32.13 -16.15
C ALA A 28 -50.96 31.03 -15.94
N VAL A 29 -50.01 30.84 -16.86
CA VAL A 29 -48.90 29.86 -16.73
C VAL A 29 -47.54 30.53 -16.50
N VAL A 30 -47.48 31.86 -16.43
CA VAL A 30 -46.24 32.61 -16.09
C VAL A 30 -46.09 32.83 -14.57
N ALA A 31 -47.01 32.33 -13.74
CA ALA A 31 -46.96 32.50 -12.29
C ALA A 31 -46.45 31.25 -11.52
N GLY A 32 -45.74 30.33 -12.19
CA GLY A 32 -45.32 29.07 -11.56
C GLY A 32 -44.14 28.34 -12.20
N VAL A 33 -43.33 29.02 -13.02
CA VAL A 33 -41.98 28.54 -13.32
C VAL A 33 -41.09 29.23 -12.30
N PRO A 34 -40.41 28.53 -11.37
CA PRO A 34 -39.39 29.18 -10.55
C PRO A 34 -38.39 29.80 -11.53
N ALA A 35 -38.09 31.08 -11.34
CA ALA A 35 -36.98 31.69 -12.05
C ALA A 35 -35.75 30.78 -11.86
N LEU A 36 -34.99 30.54 -12.92
CA LEU A 36 -33.71 29.85 -12.77
C LEU A 36 -32.90 30.62 -11.73
N ALA A 37 -32.44 29.93 -10.68
CA ALA A 37 -31.58 30.51 -9.66
C ALA A 37 -30.39 31.19 -10.37
N VAL A 38 -30.15 32.46 -10.04
CA VAL A 38 -29.06 33.24 -10.62
C VAL A 38 -27.95 33.38 -9.61
N ASP A 39 -26.75 33.00 -10.00
CA ASP A 39 -25.54 33.21 -9.19
C ASP A 39 -25.13 34.68 -9.26
N ARG A 40 -24.90 35.28 -8.09
CA ARG A 40 -24.44 36.67 -7.92
C ARG A 40 -23.04 36.67 -7.35
N VAL A 41 -22.03 37.04 -8.14
CA VAL A 41 -20.62 36.93 -7.72
C VAL A 41 -20.11 38.25 -7.13
N VAL A 42 -19.51 38.18 -5.94
CA VAL A 42 -18.94 39.34 -5.23
C VAL A 42 -17.46 39.10 -4.93
N ASN A 43 -16.62 40.10 -5.18
CA ASN A 43 -15.20 40.06 -4.79
C ASN A 43 -14.95 40.97 -3.59
N ALA A 44 -14.08 40.55 -2.67
CA ALA A 44 -13.72 41.34 -1.49
C ALA A 44 -13.13 42.73 -1.83
N GLU A 45 -12.44 42.86 -2.97
CA GLU A 45 -11.88 44.13 -3.46
C GLU A 45 -12.91 45.07 -4.12
N GLY A 46 -14.17 44.63 -4.26
CA GLY A 46 -15.24 45.40 -4.90
C GLY A 46 -15.18 45.46 -6.43
N THR A 47 -14.42 44.57 -7.06
CA THR A 47 -14.25 44.51 -8.53
C THR A 47 -15.10 43.42 -9.20
N GLY A 48 -16.00 42.77 -8.45
CA GLY A 48 -16.87 41.69 -8.94
C GLY A 48 -18.07 42.20 -9.75
N GLU A 49 -19.03 41.31 -10.04
CA GLU A 49 -20.31 41.69 -10.66
C GLU A 49 -21.07 42.69 -9.78
N TYR A 50 -20.98 42.51 -8.47
CA TYR A 50 -21.45 43.42 -7.45
C TYR A 50 -20.26 43.94 -6.63
N ALA A 51 -20.33 45.22 -6.24
CA ALA A 51 -19.26 45.88 -5.51
C ALA A 51 -19.23 45.47 -4.03
N THR A 52 -20.38 45.07 -3.47
CA THR A 52 -20.54 44.69 -2.07
C THR A 52 -21.50 43.51 -1.92
N ILE A 53 -21.49 42.86 -0.75
CA ILE A 53 -22.42 41.77 -0.45
C ILE A 53 -23.87 42.30 -0.42
N ASP A 54 -24.09 43.48 0.15
CA ASP A 54 -25.41 44.11 0.22
C ASP A 54 -26.00 44.40 -1.17
N ASP A 55 -25.17 44.87 -2.12
CA ASP A 55 -25.60 45.08 -3.51
C ASP A 55 -26.06 43.77 -4.17
N ALA A 56 -25.37 42.66 -3.90
CA ALA A 56 -25.70 41.35 -4.46
C ALA A 56 -26.98 40.79 -3.83
N VAL A 57 -27.09 40.85 -2.50
CA VAL A 57 -28.27 40.41 -1.75
C VAL A 57 -29.51 41.21 -2.17
N GLY A 58 -29.39 42.53 -2.30
CA GLY A 58 -30.48 43.40 -2.76
C GLY A 58 -30.94 43.15 -4.20
N ALA A 59 -30.13 42.45 -5.01
CA ALA A 59 -30.47 42.03 -6.37
C ALA A 59 -31.06 40.62 -6.47
N CYS A 60 -31.09 39.86 -5.36
CA CYS A 60 -31.57 38.49 -5.35
C CYS A 60 -33.10 38.38 -5.30
N SER A 61 -33.60 37.33 -5.94
CA SER A 61 -34.95 36.79 -5.76
C SER A 61 -34.90 35.47 -4.97
N HIS A 62 -36.06 34.98 -4.54
CA HIS A 62 -36.16 33.71 -3.81
C HIS A 62 -35.61 32.57 -4.70
N GLY A 63 -34.68 31.79 -4.17
CA GLY A 63 -33.95 30.71 -4.85
C GLY A 63 -32.56 31.08 -5.36
N ASP A 64 -32.16 32.36 -5.35
CA ASP A 64 -30.86 32.81 -5.87
C ASP A 64 -29.69 32.47 -4.94
N GLN A 65 -28.47 32.55 -5.48
CA GLN A 65 -27.22 32.33 -4.74
C GLN A 65 -26.32 33.57 -4.79
N VAL A 66 -25.68 33.88 -3.68
CA VAL A 66 -24.59 34.87 -3.59
C VAL A 66 -23.29 34.11 -3.39
N LEU A 67 -22.40 34.21 -4.38
CA LEU A 67 -21.10 33.54 -4.42
C LEU A 67 -19.99 34.54 -4.06
N LEU A 68 -19.31 34.29 -2.96
CA LEU A 68 -18.26 35.14 -2.43
C LEU A 68 -16.89 34.61 -2.84
N MET A 69 -16.10 35.38 -3.59
CA MET A 69 -14.71 35.03 -3.85
C MET A 69 -13.87 35.08 -2.57
N PRO A 70 -12.74 34.36 -2.51
CA PRO A 70 -11.92 34.28 -1.30
C PRO A 70 -11.41 35.66 -0.88
N GLY A 71 -11.40 35.91 0.43
CA GLY A 71 -10.90 37.15 0.99
C GLY A 71 -11.68 37.66 2.20
N THR A 72 -11.23 38.81 2.71
CA THR A 72 -11.82 39.48 3.86
C THR A 72 -12.68 40.66 3.41
N TYR A 73 -13.98 40.53 3.60
CA TYR A 73 -14.99 41.54 3.32
C TYR A 73 -15.10 42.49 4.51
N THR A 74 -14.81 43.77 4.26
CA THR A 74 -14.83 44.86 5.26
C THR A 74 -15.50 46.10 4.68
N GLY A 75 -15.83 47.06 5.54
CA GLY A 75 -16.37 48.35 5.13
C GLY A 75 -17.85 48.33 4.71
N VAL A 76 -18.36 49.51 4.37
CA VAL A 76 -19.78 49.76 4.09
C VAL A 76 -20.28 48.86 2.95
N GLY A 77 -21.44 48.24 3.15
CA GLY A 77 -22.07 47.30 2.20
C GLY A 77 -21.65 45.83 2.39
N ASN A 78 -20.70 45.55 3.29
CA ASN A 78 -20.29 44.18 3.62
C ASN A 78 -20.64 43.76 5.06
N HIS A 79 -21.42 44.60 5.75
CA HIS A 79 -21.99 44.38 7.07
C HIS A 79 -23.35 45.09 7.16
N ASP A 80 -24.15 44.74 8.16
CA ASP A 80 -25.52 45.19 8.41
C ASP A 80 -26.50 44.88 7.25
N ILE A 81 -26.20 43.82 6.52
CA ILE A 81 -26.91 43.41 5.30
C ILE A 81 -28.31 42.92 5.66
N GLN A 82 -29.32 43.46 4.97
CA GLN A 82 -30.72 43.02 5.15
C GLN A 82 -31.00 41.85 4.21
N VAL A 83 -31.33 40.69 4.77
CA VAL A 83 -31.71 39.50 4.00
C VAL A 83 -33.23 39.42 3.99
N GLU A 84 -33.81 39.55 2.80
CA GLU A 84 -35.25 39.66 2.55
C GLU A 84 -35.80 38.57 1.60
N ALA A 85 -35.04 37.50 1.34
CA ALA A 85 -35.42 36.43 0.42
C ALA A 85 -34.79 35.07 0.77
N ASP A 86 -35.37 33.99 0.24
CA ASP A 86 -34.86 32.61 0.34
C ASP A 86 -33.58 32.44 -0.51
N ILE A 87 -32.43 32.91 -0.02
CA ILE A 87 -31.16 32.90 -0.78
C ILE A 87 -30.10 32.05 -0.10
N THR A 88 -29.12 31.57 -0.88
CA THR A 88 -27.92 30.90 -0.34
C THR A 88 -26.70 31.82 -0.46
N ILE A 89 -26.03 32.12 0.65
CA ILE A 89 -24.79 32.90 0.65
C ILE A 89 -23.63 31.95 1.01
N LYS A 90 -22.65 31.83 0.10
CA LYS A 90 -21.55 30.86 0.22
C LYS A 90 -20.29 31.31 -0.55
N PRO A 91 -19.11 30.70 -0.30
CA PRO A 91 -17.94 30.87 -1.16
C PRO A 91 -18.17 30.45 -2.61
N HIS A 92 -17.46 31.07 -3.56
CA HIS A 92 -17.52 30.74 -4.98
C HIS A 92 -16.86 29.39 -5.30
N GLU A 93 -15.72 29.09 -4.67
CA GLU A 93 -15.00 27.83 -4.84
C GLU A 93 -14.94 27.05 -3.53
N PHE A 94 -14.89 25.73 -3.68
CA PHE A 94 -14.71 24.80 -2.59
C PHE A 94 -13.35 25.04 -1.88
N MET A 95 -13.29 24.93 -0.55
CA MET A 95 -12.09 25.18 0.30
C MET A 95 -11.60 26.63 0.41
N SER A 96 -12.40 27.59 -0.04
CA SER A 96 -11.93 28.95 -0.18
C SER A 96 -12.37 29.83 1.01
N GLU A 97 -11.39 30.46 1.68
CA GLU A 97 -11.66 31.20 2.93
C GLU A 97 -12.35 32.54 2.64
N VAL A 98 -13.57 32.67 3.14
CA VAL A 98 -14.37 33.91 3.10
C VAL A 98 -14.58 34.42 4.52
N ILE A 99 -14.07 35.62 4.79
CA ILE A 99 -14.17 36.28 6.10
C ILE A 99 -15.03 37.52 5.96
N ILE A 100 -16.13 37.61 6.70
CA ILE A 100 -16.91 38.83 6.89
C ILE A 100 -16.50 39.43 8.22
N ASP A 101 -15.66 40.46 8.17
CA ASP A 101 -15.19 41.18 9.35
C ASP A 101 -16.00 42.47 9.53
N CYS A 102 -16.90 42.43 10.51
CA CYS A 102 -17.89 43.49 10.74
C CYS A 102 -17.25 44.77 11.29
N GLN A 103 -16.09 44.66 11.96
CA GLN A 103 -15.37 45.78 12.58
C GLN A 103 -16.25 46.59 13.57
N GLY A 104 -17.20 45.93 14.24
CA GLY A 104 -18.10 46.54 15.22
C GLY A 104 -17.40 46.90 16.53
N SER A 105 -17.93 47.90 17.23
CA SER A 105 -17.47 48.31 18.55
C SER A 105 -18.60 48.97 19.36
N GLU A 106 -18.38 49.23 20.65
CA GLU A 106 -19.34 49.94 21.51
C GLU A 106 -19.77 51.32 20.99
N LEU A 107 -18.91 51.98 20.18
CA LEU A 107 -19.22 53.29 19.58
C LEU A 107 -19.85 53.18 18.19
N ASP A 108 -19.83 52.00 17.59
CA ASP A 108 -20.24 51.75 16.21
C ASP A 108 -20.76 50.31 16.10
N ASN A 109 -22.05 50.16 16.40
CA ASN A 109 -22.71 48.87 16.43
C ASN A 109 -22.88 48.34 15.00
N ARG A 110 -22.37 47.14 14.75
CA ARG A 110 -22.38 46.47 13.44
C ARG A 110 -22.55 44.97 13.61
N ARG A 111 -23.36 44.36 12.76
CA ARG A 111 -23.46 42.89 12.60
C ARG A 111 -23.24 42.51 11.14
N ALA A 112 -23.15 41.24 10.80
CA ALA A 112 -23.04 40.84 9.38
C ALA A 112 -24.42 40.88 8.71
N PHE A 113 -25.39 40.17 9.27
CA PHE A 113 -26.69 39.95 8.62
C PHE A 113 -27.87 40.19 9.56
N ASN A 114 -28.93 40.77 9.01
CA ASN A 114 -30.25 40.88 9.62
C ASN A 114 -31.28 40.19 8.73
N VAL A 115 -31.78 39.03 9.16
CA VAL A 115 -32.79 38.27 8.44
C VAL A 115 -34.16 38.80 8.84
N VAL A 116 -34.80 39.49 7.90
CA VAL A 116 -36.07 40.19 8.10
C VAL A 116 -37.18 39.69 7.18
N ASP A 117 -36.86 38.99 6.10
CA ASP A 117 -37.80 38.23 5.25
C ASP A 117 -37.07 37.06 4.57
N GLY A 118 -37.79 35.97 4.27
CA GLY A 118 -37.24 34.77 3.65
C GLY A 118 -36.45 33.84 4.59
N SER A 119 -36.22 32.62 4.13
CA SER A 119 -35.55 31.54 4.85
C SER A 119 -34.15 31.24 4.29
N PRO A 120 -33.15 32.11 4.57
CA PRO A 120 -31.84 32.02 3.94
C PRO A 120 -30.99 30.85 4.44
N THR A 121 -30.04 30.46 3.61
CA THR A 121 -28.98 29.50 3.96
C THR A 121 -27.62 30.19 3.91
N PHE A 122 -26.86 30.14 5.01
CA PHE A 122 -25.47 30.59 5.08
C PHE A 122 -24.53 29.37 5.10
N ARG A 123 -23.52 29.32 4.22
CA ARG A 123 -22.60 28.17 4.14
C ARG A 123 -21.14 28.61 4.16
N ASN A 124 -20.31 27.94 4.98
CA ASN A 124 -18.85 28.04 4.96
C ASN A 124 -18.31 29.48 5.07
N LEU A 125 -18.97 30.34 5.87
CA LEU A 125 -18.54 31.72 6.11
C LEU A 125 -17.86 31.85 7.47
N THR A 126 -16.77 32.61 7.53
CA THR A 126 -16.25 33.10 8.81
C THR A 126 -16.81 34.49 9.09
N ILE A 127 -17.57 34.66 10.17
CA ILE A 127 -18.13 35.94 10.58
C ILE A 127 -17.51 36.35 11.91
N LYS A 128 -16.85 37.52 11.92
CA LYS A 128 -16.10 37.99 13.09
C LYS A 128 -16.25 39.47 13.35
N GLY A 129 -15.88 39.86 14.58
CA GLY A 129 -15.75 41.25 14.98
C GLY A 129 -17.08 42.02 15.01
N GLY A 130 -18.21 41.32 15.10
CA GLY A 130 -19.52 41.93 15.27
C GLY A 130 -19.74 42.49 16.67
N TYR A 131 -20.48 43.59 16.77
CA TYR A 131 -20.87 44.23 18.03
C TYR A 131 -22.27 44.83 17.91
N GLU A 132 -23.29 44.24 18.54
CA GLU A 132 -24.68 44.75 18.50
C GLU A 132 -25.39 44.56 19.84
N THR A 133 -26.64 44.98 19.99
CA THR A 133 -27.48 44.63 21.13
C THR A 133 -27.99 43.18 21.03
N ASN A 134 -28.46 42.77 19.86
CA ASN A 134 -29.05 41.48 19.56
C ASN A 134 -28.34 40.85 18.37
N GLY A 135 -27.57 39.78 18.63
CA GLY A 135 -26.88 39.03 17.58
C GLY A 135 -25.68 39.80 17.05
N GLY A 136 -24.49 39.55 17.63
CA GLY A 136 -23.27 40.23 17.20
C GLY A 136 -22.93 39.96 15.73
N ALA A 137 -23.24 38.76 15.24
CA ALA A 137 -23.05 38.37 13.84
C ALA A 137 -24.35 38.36 13.04
N ILE A 138 -25.37 37.66 13.53
CA ILE A 138 -26.64 37.47 12.80
C ILE A 138 -27.83 37.71 13.73
N ALA A 139 -28.78 38.53 13.29
CA ALA A 139 -30.09 38.66 13.90
C ALA A 139 -31.17 38.05 12.99
N ILE A 140 -32.07 37.25 13.57
CA ILE A 140 -33.12 36.52 12.86
C ILE A 140 -34.47 36.84 13.50
N MET A 141 -35.44 37.23 12.68
CA MET A 141 -36.82 37.43 13.12
C MET A 141 -37.80 36.65 12.24
N ASN A 142 -38.68 35.85 12.83
CA ASN A 142 -39.82 35.16 12.18
C ASN A 142 -39.53 34.00 11.20
N TYR A 143 -38.38 33.93 10.54
CA TYR A 143 -38.16 32.98 9.44
C TYR A 143 -37.21 31.82 9.78
N THR A 144 -37.26 30.76 8.97
CA THR A 144 -36.31 29.65 9.09
C THR A 144 -34.93 30.10 8.66
N THR A 145 -33.87 29.76 9.38
CA THR A 145 -32.51 30.02 8.90
C THR A 145 -31.66 28.78 9.08
N THR A 146 -30.96 28.41 8.00
CA THR A 146 -30.05 27.26 7.99
C THR A 146 -28.62 27.76 7.86
N ILE A 147 -27.75 27.31 8.75
CA ILE A 147 -26.34 27.74 8.81
C ILE A 147 -25.49 26.49 8.84
N ILE A 148 -24.62 26.33 7.84
CA ILE A 148 -23.82 25.12 7.62
C ILE A 148 -22.34 25.51 7.54
N GLY A 149 -21.47 24.85 8.31
CA GLY A 149 -20.01 25.03 8.19
C GLY A 149 -19.49 26.44 8.53
N CYS A 150 -20.31 27.28 9.16
CA CYS A 150 -19.94 28.68 9.45
C CYS A 150 -19.16 28.80 10.77
N ARG A 151 -18.23 29.76 10.81
CA ARG A 151 -17.39 30.07 11.97
C ARG A 151 -17.75 31.45 12.52
N PHE A 152 -18.23 31.52 13.75
CA PHE A 152 -18.53 32.74 14.47
C PHE A 152 -17.45 33.01 15.51
N ILE A 153 -16.62 34.03 15.28
CA ILE A 153 -15.41 34.27 16.07
C ILE A 153 -15.42 35.69 16.65
N ASP A 154 -15.23 35.81 17.96
CA ASP A 154 -15.07 37.10 18.66
C ASP A 154 -16.21 38.11 18.39
N ASN A 155 -17.45 37.63 18.22
CA ASN A 155 -18.63 38.50 18.10
C ASN A 155 -19.21 38.83 19.47
N GLN A 156 -19.78 40.02 19.62
CA GLN A 156 -20.24 40.56 20.89
C GLN A 156 -21.68 41.07 20.80
N ALA A 157 -22.49 40.79 21.82
CA ALA A 157 -23.82 41.38 21.96
C ALA A 157 -24.29 41.54 23.41
N GLU A 158 -25.49 42.12 23.64
CA GLU A 158 -26.17 41.94 24.93
C GLU A 158 -26.83 40.56 25.01
N ARG A 159 -27.48 40.12 23.93
CA ARG A 159 -28.07 38.78 23.79
C ARG A 159 -27.65 38.13 22.48
N GLY A 160 -27.23 36.87 22.55
CA GLY A 160 -26.78 36.13 21.37
C GLY A 160 -25.46 36.67 20.86
N GLY A 161 -24.35 36.32 21.52
CA GLY A 161 -23.04 36.90 21.21
C GLY A 161 -22.66 36.77 19.73
N ALA A 162 -23.03 35.64 19.10
CA ALA A 162 -23.04 35.51 17.65
C ALA A 162 -24.45 35.66 17.06
N ILE A 163 -25.40 34.82 17.48
CA ILE A 163 -26.73 34.72 16.84
C ILE A 163 -27.83 35.07 17.83
N TYR A 164 -28.74 35.95 17.40
CA TYR A 164 -30.00 36.21 18.08
C TYR A 164 -31.17 35.80 17.18
N ALA A 165 -32.07 34.95 17.68
CA ALA A 165 -33.25 34.48 16.95
C ALA A 165 -34.54 34.68 17.77
N ASP A 166 -35.48 35.44 17.22
CA ASP A 166 -36.77 35.74 17.87
C ASP A 166 -37.96 35.36 16.97
N ARG A 167 -38.85 34.51 17.50
CA ARG A 167 -40.05 33.97 16.85
C ARG A 167 -39.81 33.34 15.48
N ALA A 168 -38.60 32.87 15.21
CA ALA A 168 -38.25 32.17 13.97
C ALA A 168 -39.14 30.94 13.72
N ASP A 169 -39.27 30.49 12.48
CA ASP A 169 -39.94 29.20 12.19
C ASP A 169 -39.07 28.01 12.58
N ALA A 170 -37.75 28.10 12.37
CA ALA A 170 -36.73 27.15 12.80
C ALA A 170 -35.33 27.78 12.73
N LEU A 171 -34.40 27.29 13.55
CA LEU A 171 -32.97 27.59 13.42
C LEU A 171 -32.20 26.29 13.31
N ASN A 172 -31.56 26.05 12.17
CA ASN A 172 -30.78 24.84 11.93
C ASN A 172 -29.30 25.20 11.85
N LEU A 173 -28.50 24.67 12.77
CA LEU A 173 -27.06 24.86 12.83
C LEU A 173 -26.39 23.51 12.56
N GLU A 174 -25.69 23.40 11.45
CA GLU A 174 -24.96 22.19 11.08
C GLU A 174 -23.46 22.53 10.99
N ILE A 175 -22.61 21.74 11.63
CA ILE A 175 -21.16 21.83 11.41
C ILE A 175 -20.57 23.23 11.76
N CYS A 176 -21.17 23.92 12.72
CA CYS A 176 -20.81 25.31 13.04
C CYS A 176 -19.78 25.40 14.16
N LEU A 177 -18.89 26.39 14.08
CA LEU A 177 -17.98 26.76 15.18
C LEU A 177 -18.39 28.10 15.78
N PHE A 178 -18.63 28.14 17.08
CA PHE A 178 -18.84 29.35 17.87
C PHE A 178 -17.69 29.49 18.84
N SER A 179 -16.73 30.37 18.54
CA SER A 179 -15.53 30.54 19.36
C SER A 179 -15.43 31.96 19.92
N LYS A 180 -15.23 32.07 21.24
CA LYS A 180 -14.91 33.33 21.94
C LYS A 180 -15.96 34.45 21.74
N ASN A 181 -17.21 34.09 21.46
CA ASN A 181 -18.30 35.05 21.36
C ASN A 181 -18.77 35.47 22.76
N HIS A 182 -19.25 36.71 22.89
CA HIS A 182 -19.57 37.33 24.17
C HIS A 182 -20.98 37.92 24.19
N ALA A 183 -21.83 37.49 25.11
CA ALA A 183 -23.09 38.15 25.43
C ALA A 183 -23.02 38.76 26.84
N SER A 184 -23.38 40.02 27.02
CA SER A 184 -23.40 40.63 28.37
C SER A 184 -24.54 40.11 29.25
N ILE A 185 -25.58 39.50 28.66
CA ILE A 185 -26.76 38.98 29.36
C ILE A 185 -26.91 37.47 29.13
N GLU A 186 -27.37 37.04 27.97
CA GLU A 186 -27.82 35.67 27.71
C GLU A 186 -27.36 35.16 26.35
N GLY A 187 -26.98 33.88 26.26
CA GLY A 187 -26.67 33.19 25.01
C GLY A 187 -25.34 33.62 24.40
N GLY A 188 -24.23 33.10 24.92
CA GLY A 188 -22.89 33.54 24.54
C GLY A 188 -22.56 33.24 23.07
N GLY A 189 -22.95 32.07 22.57
CA GLY A 189 -23.02 31.80 21.14
C GLY A 189 -24.38 32.19 20.55
N VAL A 190 -25.44 31.53 21.02
CA VAL A 190 -26.79 31.62 20.46
C VAL A 190 -27.81 31.99 21.52
N TYR A 191 -28.69 32.95 21.21
CA TYR A 191 -29.90 33.24 21.97
C TYR A 191 -31.14 32.99 21.11
N ALA A 192 -32.08 32.18 21.59
CA ALA A 192 -33.32 31.87 20.86
C ALA A 192 -34.57 31.98 21.75
N THR A 193 -35.61 32.65 21.24
CA THR A 193 -36.85 32.96 21.97
C THR A 193 -38.06 32.95 21.05
N GLY A 194 -39.21 32.45 21.52
CA GLY A 194 -40.48 32.64 20.82
C GLY A 194 -41.17 31.39 20.26
N ASN A 195 -40.93 30.23 20.86
CA ASN A 195 -41.66 28.97 20.63
C ASN A 195 -41.43 28.35 19.25
N PHE A 196 -40.18 27.99 18.95
CA PHE A 196 -39.77 27.34 17.71
C PHE A 196 -38.65 26.31 17.94
N PRO A 197 -38.39 25.40 16.99
CA PRO A 197 -37.31 24.43 17.10
C PRO A 197 -35.94 25.02 16.73
N VAL A 198 -34.96 24.78 17.60
CA VAL A 198 -33.53 24.95 17.33
C VAL A 198 -32.92 23.56 17.17
N SER A 199 -32.31 23.29 16.03
CA SER A 199 -31.53 22.08 15.75
C SER A 199 -30.05 22.43 15.68
N VAL A 200 -29.23 21.69 16.41
CA VAL A 200 -27.78 21.86 16.47
C VAL A 200 -27.16 20.50 16.21
N ASP A 201 -26.60 20.33 15.02
CA ASP A 201 -25.94 19.11 14.64
C ASP A 201 -24.46 19.39 14.35
N ARG A 202 -23.60 18.57 14.92
CA ARG A 202 -22.17 18.60 14.67
C ARG A 202 -21.47 19.96 14.94
N ALA A 203 -21.90 20.71 15.96
CA ALA A 203 -21.37 22.05 16.25
C ALA A 203 -20.43 22.10 17.46
N THR A 204 -19.49 23.04 17.46
CA THR A 204 -18.58 23.30 18.59
C THR A 204 -18.79 24.72 19.15
N PHE A 205 -19.14 24.81 20.42
CA PHE A 205 -19.21 26.07 21.19
C PHE A 205 -18.02 26.12 22.14
N TYR A 206 -17.04 26.98 21.84
CA TYR A 206 -15.79 27.04 22.59
C TYR A 206 -15.56 28.42 23.20
N ARG A 207 -15.37 28.46 24.53
CA ARG A 207 -15.00 29.68 25.28
C ARG A 207 -15.91 30.88 25.04
N ASN A 208 -17.18 30.62 24.77
CA ASN A 208 -18.17 31.68 24.70
C ASN A 208 -18.51 32.17 26.12
N PHE A 209 -18.89 33.43 26.25
CA PHE A 209 -19.23 34.06 27.52
C PHE A 209 -20.69 34.54 27.51
N ALA A 210 -21.44 34.25 28.57
CA ALA A 210 -22.70 34.94 28.88
C ALA A 210 -23.01 34.84 30.37
N ASN A 211 -23.80 35.75 30.94
CA ASN A 211 -24.24 35.60 32.34
C ASN A 211 -25.19 34.40 32.53
N ALA A 212 -25.91 34.00 31.48
CA ALA A 212 -26.65 32.75 31.44
C ALA A 212 -26.60 32.13 30.03
N GLY A 213 -26.36 30.81 29.94
CA GLY A 213 -26.23 30.11 28.65
C GLY A 213 -24.96 30.51 27.90
N SER A 214 -23.79 30.07 28.36
CA SER A 214 -22.50 30.40 27.74
C SER A 214 -22.42 29.91 26.29
N GLY A 215 -22.91 28.71 25.98
CA GLY A 215 -23.09 28.23 24.61
C GLY A 215 -24.39 28.74 24.01
N LEU A 216 -25.51 28.27 24.55
CA LEU A 216 -26.86 28.58 24.07
C LEU A 216 -27.78 29.04 25.21
N PHE A 217 -28.76 29.88 24.91
CA PHE A 217 -29.83 30.24 25.83
C PHE A 217 -31.20 30.22 25.15
N LEU A 218 -32.16 29.54 25.77
CA LEU A 218 -33.49 29.29 25.23
C LEU A 218 -34.59 29.81 26.17
N THR A 219 -35.63 30.41 25.61
CA THR A 219 -36.79 30.89 26.39
C THR A 219 -38.11 30.83 25.60
N ASN A 220 -39.23 31.05 26.28
CA ASN A 220 -40.58 31.11 25.69
C ASN A 220 -40.93 29.86 24.87
N GLN A 221 -40.79 28.66 25.45
CA GLN A 221 -41.15 27.37 24.86
C GLN A 221 -40.35 26.95 23.61
N THR A 222 -39.29 27.68 23.24
CA THR A 222 -38.34 27.26 22.20
C THR A 222 -37.67 25.94 22.59
N THR A 223 -37.65 24.98 21.66
CA THR A 223 -37.09 23.62 21.87
C THR A 223 -35.67 23.53 21.33
N LEU A 224 -34.89 22.59 21.85
CA LEU A 224 -33.54 22.28 21.36
C LEU A 224 -33.40 20.79 21.07
N ASP A 225 -32.87 20.47 19.91
CA ASP A 225 -32.32 19.16 19.62
C ASP A 225 -30.83 19.33 19.27
N ILE A 226 -29.94 18.78 20.10
CA ILE A 226 -28.50 18.86 19.90
C ILE A 226 -27.90 17.46 19.71
N SER A 227 -27.15 17.28 18.62
CA SER A 227 -26.51 16.01 18.28
C SER A 227 -25.05 16.19 17.89
N GLU A 228 -24.23 15.19 18.24
CA GLU A 228 -22.82 15.07 17.82
C GLU A 228 -22.02 16.36 18.09
N SER A 229 -22.28 17.08 19.18
CA SER A 229 -21.80 18.46 19.39
C SER A 229 -20.99 18.64 20.67
N LEU A 230 -20.14 19.67 20.68
CA LEU A 230 -19.28 20.06 21.80
C LEU A 230 -19.71 21.41 22.39
N ILE A 231 -19.89 21.51 23.70
CA ILE A 231 -20.06 22.79 24.41
C ILE A 231 -19.04 22.90 25.53
N LEU A 232 -18.03 23.74 25.31
CA LEU A 232 -16.76 23.66 26.02
C LEU A 232 -16.32 25.00 26.60
N LEU A 233 -15.80 24.94 27.83
CA LEU A 233 -15.04 26.02 28.45
C LEU A 233 -15.75 27.37 28.46
N GLY A 234 -17.08 27.38 28.40
CA GLY A 234 -17.87 28.59 28.48
C GLY A 234 -17.79 29.24 29.86
N SER A 235 -17.88 30.56 29.91
CA SER A 235 -17.73 31.32 31.17
C SER A 235 -18.93 32.23 31.45
N GLY A 236 -19.10 32.58 32.72
CA GLY A 236 -20.26 33.32 33.24
C GLY A 236 -21.44 32.43 33.64
N GLY A 237 -22.09 31.81 32.64
CA GLY A 237 -23.33 31.01 32.76
C GLY A 237 -23.12 29.53 32.43
N ALA A 238 -24.18 28.72 32.63
CA ALA A 238 -24.15 27.30 32.30
C ALA A 238 -24.08 27.08 30.77
N ALA A 239 -23.63 25.91 30.32
CA ALA A 239 -23.45 25.58 28.90
C ALA A 239 -24.69 25.87 28.04
N VAL A 240 -25.85 25.38 28.48
CA VAL A 240 -27.16 25.63 27.88
C VAL A 240 -28.07 26.22 28.95
N GLY A 241 -28.50 27.46 28.76
CA GLY A 241 -29.42 28.17 29.64
C GLY A 241 -30.88 27.98 29.27
N ASP A 242 -31.74 27.88 30.28
CA ASP A 242 -33.18 27.68 30.11
C ASP A 242 -33.98 28.64 31.02
N TYR A 243 -34.86 29.45 30.43
CA TYR A 243 -35.86 30.23 31.15
C TYR A 243 -37.24 30.08 30.50
N TYR A 244 -38.05 29.14 31.01
CA TYR A 244 -39.34 28.75 30.40
C TYR A 244 -39.23 28.21 28.97
N GLY A 245 -38.10 27.57 28.62
CA GLY A 245 -37.89 26.87 27.35
C GLY A 245 -38.79 25.64 27.19
N GLY A 246 -38.84 25.14 25.95
CA GLY A 246 -39.51 23.90 25.60
C GLY A 246 -38.62 22.68 25.87
N THR A 247 -38.95 21.54 25.27
CA THR A 247 -38.17 20.30 25.36
C THR A 247 -36.74 20.48 24.84
N GLN A 248 -35.77 19.89 25.55
CA GLN A 248 -34.36 19.86 25.14
C GLN A 248 -33.87 18.41 25.07
N THR A 249 -33.26 18.01 23.95
CA THR A 249 -32.70 16.67 23.74
C THR A 249 -31.24 16.76 23.34
N ALA A 250 -30.42 15.83 23.86
CA ALA A 250 -29.02 15.68 23.50
C ALA A 250 -28.70 14.24 23.13
N VAL A 251 -27.93 14.04 22.05
CA VAL A 251 -27.43 12.74 21.59
C VAL A 251 -25.97 12.88 21.19
N GLU A 252 -25.10 11.96 21.65
CA GLU A 252 -23.68 11.94 21.27
C GLU A 252 -22.98 13.31 21.49
N CYS A 253 -23.30 14.00 22.59
CA CYS A 253 -22.71 15.31 22.92
C CYS A 253 -21.69 15.22 24.06
N ASP A 254 -20.70 16.12 24.03
CA ASP A 254 -19.83 16.38 25.19
C ASP A 254 -19.97 17.83 25.65
N ILE A 255 -20.46 18.01 26.87
CA ILE A 255 -20.56 19.32 27.50
C ILE A 255 -19.60 19.31 28.66
N TRP A 256 -18.51 20.07 28.56
CA TRP A 256 -17.42 19.99 29.53
C TRP A 256 -16.72 21.32 29.81
N GLY A 257 -16.48 21.57 31.11
CA GLY A 257 -15.63 22.65 31.57
C GLY A 257 -16.28 24.04 31.56
N ASN A 258 -17.62 24.12 31.46
CA ASN A 258 -18.37 25.36 31.54
C ASN A 258 -18.53 25.80 33.00
N VAL A 259 -18.14 27.05 33.30
CA VAL A 259 -17.90 27.53 34.68
C VAL A 259 -19.12 27.42 35.59
N ALA A 260 -20.33 27.71 35.11
CA ALA A 260 -21.54 27.69 35.94
C ALA A 260 -22.40 26.42 35.76
N GLY A 261 -21.90 25.41 35.04
CA GLY A 261 -22.52 24.10 34.93
C GLY A 261 -22.53 23.56 33.50
N ASP A 262 -22.23 22.27 33.36
CA ASP A 262 -22.21 21.55 32.09
C ASP A 262 -23.59 20.96 31.78
N TRP A 263 -23.95 19.86 32.45
CA TRP A 263 -25.23 19.16 32.27
C TRP A 263 -26.27 19.62 33.29
N MET A 264 -27.02 20.67 32.96
CA MET A 264 -27.99 21.30 33.86
C MET A 264 -29.44 21.14 33.37
N TRP A 265 -30.40 21.32 34.27
CA TRP A 265 -31.84 21.35 33.99
C TRP A 265 -32.36 20.15 33.17
N GLN A 266 -32.95 20.39 31.99
CA GLN A 266 -33.56 19.35 31.15
C GLN A 266 -32.52 18.40 30.52
N LEU A 267 -31.26 18.84 30.41
CA LEU A 267 -30.17 18.02 29.89
C LEU A 267 -29.51 17.16 30.97
N ALA A 268 -29.57 17.56 32.25
CA ALA A 268 -28.99 16.80 33.36
C ALA A 268 -29.33 15.29 33.38
N PRO A 269 -30.58 14.84 33.16
CA PRO A 269 -30.90 13.41 33.14
C PRO A 269 -30.41 12.65 31.89
N GLN A 270 -29.84 13.35 30.89
CA GLN A 270 -29.39 12.77 29.62
C GLN A 270 -27.88 12.47 29.59
N LEU A 271 -27.13 12.92 30.62
CA LEU A 271 -25.72 12.58 30.79
C LEU A 271 -25.54 11.06 30.97
N GLY A 272 -24.68 10.45 30.16
CA GLY A 272 -24.45 9.01 30.14
C GLY A 272 -25.51 8.21 29.38
N VAL A 273 -26.44 8.89 28.72
CA VAL A 273 -27.51 8.30 27.90
C VAL A 273 -27.29 8.71 26.43
N ASN A 274 -27.63 7.86 25.47
CA ASN A 274 -27.54 8.16 24.03
C ASN A 274 -26.16 8.67 23.58
N GLY A 275 -25.07 8.15 24.15
CA GLY A 275 -23.69 8.55 23.80
C GLY A 275 -23.22 9.89 24.40
N ASN A 276 -24.04 10.55 25.22
CA ASN A 276 -23.66 11.79 25.89
C ASN A 276 -22.63 11.58 26.99
N ILE A 277 -21.58 12.39 27.00
CA ILE A 277 -20.47 12.27 27.95
C ILE A 277 -20.15 13.60 28.65
N HIS A 278 -19.31 13.50 29.68
CA HIS A 278 -18.77 14.63 30.43
C HIS A 278 -17.30 14.38 30.68
N ALA A 279 -16.46 14.71 29.70
CA ALA A 279 -15.02 14.51 29.81
C ALA A 279 -14.25 15.58 29.05
N ASP A 280 -12.96 15.74 29.37
CA ASP A 280 -12.12 16.63 28.57
C ASP A 280 -12.03 16.03 27.15
N PRO A 281 -12.49 16.74 26.11
CA PRO A 281 -12.43 16.24 24.75
C PRO A 281 -10.99 16.21 24.19
N LEU A 282 -9.98 16.70 24.92
CA LEU A 282 -8.58 16.66 24.53
C LEU A 282 -8.34 17.27 23.14
N LEU A 283 -8.77 18.53 22.98
CA LEU A 283 -8.53 19.29 21.75
C LEU A 283 -7.02 19.55 21.57
N CYS A 284 -6.49 19.35 20.36
CA CYS A 284 -5.07 19.40 20.04
C CYS A 284 -4.42 20.77 20.33
N ASP A 285 -4.95 21.86 19.76
CA ASP A 285 -4.47 23.23 20.04
C ASP A 285 -5.52 24.31 19.69
N PRO A 286 -6.64 24.39 20.45
CA PRO A 286 -7.76 25.28 20.12
C PRO A 286 -7.46 26.78 20.34
N ASP A 287 -6.29 27.12 20.87
CA ASP A 287 -5.89 28.49 21.21
C ASP A 287 -4.70 29.04 20.40
N ALA A 288 -4.15 28.26 19.47
CA ALA A 288 -3.12 28.73 18.55
C ALA A 288 -3.57 29.93 17.70
N ASP A 289 -2.59 30.61 17.08
CA ASP A 289 -2.84 31.69 16.11
C ASP A 289 -3.74 31.21 14.95
N VAL A 290 -3.63 29.92 14.59
CA VAL A 290 -4.58 29.19 13.76
C VAL A 290 -5.20 28.09 14.63
N PRO A 291 -6.41 28.31 15.19
CA PRO A 291 -7.02 27.38 16.13
C PRO A 291 -7.25 25.99 15.55
N ASN A 292 -6.73 24.96 16.23
CA ASN A 292 -6.94 23.55 15.90
C ASN A 292 -7.86 22.88 16.94
N PHE A 293 -9.13 22.73 16.58
CA PHE A 293 -10.14 22.08 17.43
C PHE A 293 -10.13 20.53 17.29
N GLN A 294 -9.10 19.91 16.70
CA GLN A 294 -9.04 18.46 16.48
C GLN A 294 -9.11 17.73 17.81
N LEU A 295 -9.80 16.61 17.86
CA LEU A 295 -9.68 15.69 18.98
C LEU A 295 -8.38 14.91 18.88
N SER A 296 -7.66 14.78 20.00
CA SER A 296 -6.58 13.80 20.06
C SER A 296 -7.13 12.36 19.94
N ALA A 297 -6.31 11.43 19.45
CA ALA A 297 -6.69 10.01 19.27
C ALA A 297 -7.18 9.31 20.55
N ASN A 298 -6.89 9.87 21.72
CA ASN A 298 -7.33 9.35 23.02
C ASN A 298 -8.55 10.11 23.59
N SER A 299 -9.16 10.99 22.80
CA SER A 299 -10.30 11.76 23.23
C SER A 299 -11.46 10.84 23.63
N PRO A 300 -12.12 11.09 24.77
CA PRO A 300 -13.37 10.43 25.13
C PRO A 300 -14.49 10.68 24.11
N ALA A 301 -14.44 11.80 23.41
CA ALA A 301 -15.38 12.18 22.35
C ALA A 301 -15.01 11.60 20.97
N TYR A 302 -13.86 10.91 20.86
CA TYR A 302 -13.35 10.38 19.58
C TYR A 302 -14.33 9.41 18.92
N THR A 303 -15.08 8.63 19.70
CA THR A 303 -15.99 7.58 19.19
C THR A 303 -17.23 8.11 18.48
N PHE A 304 -17.60 9.37 18.67
CA PHE A 304 -18.74 9.99 17.97
C PHE A 304 -18.37 11.28 17.22
N LEU A 305 -17.18 11.83 17.40
CA LEU A 305 -16.80 13.13 16.84
C LEU A 305 -15.53 13.11 15.95
N ASN A 306 -14.84 11.97 15.80
CA ASN A 306 -13.66 11.85 14.92
C ASN A 306 -13.96 12.05 13.41
N ALA A 307 -15.23 12.19 13.03
CA ALA A 307 -15.61 12.61 11.68
C ALA A 307 -15.46 14.13 11.43
N MET A 308 -14.92 14.93 12.37
CA MET A 308 -14.94 16.39 12.23
C MET A 308 -13.62 17.06 11.89
N MET A 309 -12.47 16.41 12.05
CA MET A 309 -11.21 17.16 12.09
C MET A 309 -10.04 16.33 11.55
N GLY A 310 -9.91 16.28 10.23
CA GLY A 310 -8.82 15.60 9.50
C GLY A 310 -7.47 16.26 9.77
N SER A 311 -6.39 15.47 9.69
CA SER A 311 -5.05 15.67 10.27
C SER A 311 -4.31 16.98 9.94
N ASP A 312 -4.74 17.76 8.95
CA ASP A 312 -4.03 18.97 8.50
C ASP A 312 -4.87 20.26 8.54
N GLY A 313 -6.08 20.24 9.10
CA GLY A 313 -6.93 21.44 9.13
C GLY A 313 -7.39 21.97 7.76
N ILE A 314 -7.17 21.20 6.68
CA ILE A 314 -7.59 21.51 5.29
C ILE A 314 -8.11 20.25 4.58
N ASP A 315 -8.56 19.18 5.26
CA ASP A 315 -8.99 17.95 4.55
C ASP A 315 -10.22 17.27 5.15
N PHE A 316 -11.29 18.06 5.30
CA PHE A 316 -12.65 17.54 5.18
C PHE A 316 -13.33 18.36 4.10
N ASP A 317 -13.88 17.67 3.09
CA ASP A 317 -14.74 18.29 2.11
C ASP A 317 -16.07 18.63 2.79
N TRP A 318 -16.19 19.81 3.41
CA TRP A 318 -17.38 20.25 4.16
C TRP A 318 -18.66 20.38 3.29
N ASP A 319 -18.58 20.14 1.97
CA ASP A 319 -19.71 20.11 1.04
C ASP A 319 -20.09 18.70 0.55
N VAL A 320 -19.40 17.63 0.99
CA VAL A 320 -19.79 16.23 0.72
C VAL A 320 -20.86 15.79 1.72
N PRO A 321 -22.11 15.55 1.30
CA PRO A 321 -23.16 15.16 2.23
C PRO A 321 -22.88 13.78 2.82
N VAL A 322 -22.82 13.71 4.15
CA VAL A 322 -22.52 12.49 4.90
C VAL A 322 -23.81 11.86 5.41
N TYR A 323 -24.13 10.68 4.92
CA TYR A 323 -25.34 9.95 5.27
C TYR A 323 -25.02 8.81 6.24
N GLY A 324 -25.44 8.98 7.49
CA GLY A 324 -25.19 8.03 8.57
C GLY A 324 -26.20 6.87 8.62
N VAL A 325 -25.70 5.64 8.71
CA VAL A 325 -26.52 4.42 8.84
C VAL A 325 -26.14 3.67 10.11
N ARG A 326 -27.12 3.22 10.89
CA ARG A 326 -26.92 2.34 12.07
C ARG A 326 -27.44 0.94 11.77
N ALA A 327 -26.74 -0.07 12.28
CA ALA A 327 -27.05 -1.48 12.02
C ALA A 327 -28.44 -1.92 12.54
N ASP A 328 -28.98 -1.23 13.55
CA ASP A 328 -30.32 -1.48 14.10
C ASP A 328 -31.46 -0.78 13.33
N GLY A 329 -31.12 -0.03 12.27
CA GLY A 329 -32.07 0.71 11.44
C GLY A 329 -32.52 2.06 12.03
N SER A 330 -31.94 2.49 13.15
CA SER A 330 -32.25 3.78 13.80
C SER A 330 -31.47 4.99 13.25
N GLY A 331 -30.64 4.77 12.22
CA GLY A 331 -29.87 5.83 11.55
C GLY A 331 -30.75 6.76 10.70
N MET A 332 -30.10 7.70 10.00
CA MET A 332 -30.78 8.61 9.06
C MET A 332 -31.49 7.84 7.94
N PHE A 333 -30.89 6.71 7.55
CA PHE A 333 -31.47 5.75 6.63
C PHE A 333 -31.62 4.38 7.30
N PRO A 334 -32.69 3.63 6.98
CA PRO A 334 -32.97 2.33 7.60
C PRO A 334 -32.00 1.23 7.14
N THR A 335 -31.34 1.38 5.99
CA THR A 335 -30.40 0.41 5.42
C THR A 335 -29.28 1.11 4.64
N ILE A 336 -28.19 0.39 4.35
CA ILE A 336 -27.05 0.90 3.58
C ILE A 336 -27.48 1.30 2.17
N GLN A 337 -28.23 0.44 1.45
CA GLN A 337 -28.66 0.74 0.09
C GLN A 337 -29.58 1.97 0.04
N ALA A 338 -30.44 2.18 1.03
CA ALA A 338 -31.29 3.37 1.08
C ALA A 338 -30.48 4.67 1.18
N ALA A 339 -29.34 4.64 1.87
CA ALA A 339 -28.40 5.75 1.90
C ALA A 339 -27.69 5.93 0.55
N LEU A 340 -27.14 4.86 -0.03
CA LEU A 340 -26.46 4.89 -1.34
C LEU A 340 -27.39 5.37 -2.49
N ASP A 341 -28.66 4.98 -2.46
CA ASP A 341 -29.67 5.42 -3.43
C ASP A 341 -29.89 6.94 -3.36
N THR A 342 -29.81 7.52 -2.16
CA THR A 342 -30.19 8.91 -1.89
C THR A 342 -29.01 9.88 -1.89
N VAL A 343 -27.81 9.40 -1.56
CA VAL A 343 -26.62 10.25 -1.41
C VAL A 343 -26.29 10.95 -2.73
N PRO A 344 -26.06 12.28 -2.75
CA PRO A 344 -25.65 13.01 -3.96
C PRO A 344 -24.19 12.71 -4.31
N VAL A 345 -23.73 13.23 -5.46
CA VAL A 345 -22.32 13.10 -5.89
C VAL A 345 -21.71 14.52 -5.96
N PRO A 346 -20.58 14.78 -5.27
CA PRO A 346 -19.88 13.87 -4.36
C PRO A 346 -20.68 13.64 -3.06
N GLY A 347 -20.49 12.48 -2.42
CA GLY A 347 -21.28 12.07 -1.25
C GLY A 347 -20.65 10.92 -0.46
N GLU A 348 -20.95 10.86 0.83
CA GLU A 348 -20.42 9.86 1.77
C GLU A 348 -21.53 9.06 2.44
N VAL A 349 -21.34 7.75 2.59
CA VAL A 349 -22.17 6.87 3.42
C VAL A 349 -21.31 6.34 4.57
N VAL A 350 -21.69 6.70 5.80
CA VAL A 350 -20.91 6.39 7.01
C VAL A 350 -21.67 5.40 7.88
N LEU A 351 -21.04 4.27 8.17
CA LEU A 351 -21.62 3.16 8.91
C LEU A 351 -21.14 3.19 10.36
N ALA A 352 -22.05 3.29 11.32
CA ALA A 352 -21.71 3.12 12.73
C ALA A 352 -21.26 1.68 13.02
N ALA A 353 -20.47 1.49 14.09
CA ALA A 353 -20.07 0.15 14.53
C ALA A 353 -21.29 -0.76 14.72
N GLY A 354 -21.22 -1.97 14.17
CA GLY A 354 -22.34 -2.89 14.14
C GLY A 354 -22.26 -3.89 13.01
N ARG A 355 -23.19 -4.84 13.03
CA ARG A 355 -23.30 -5.91 12.02
C ARG A 355 -24.52 -5.69 11.15
N TYR A 356 -24.29 -5.39 9.89
CA TYR A 356 -25.29 -5.07 8.88
C TYR A 356 -25.64 -6.32 8.09
N GLU A 357 -26.92 -6.71 8.12
CA GLU A 357 -27.43 -7.92 7.49
C GLU A 357 -28.83 -7.73 6.93
N GLY A 358 -29.25 -8.66 6.07
CA GLY A 358 -30.59 -8.70 5.52
C GLY A 358 -30.81 -7.73 4.35
N VAL A 359 -32.06 -7.70 3.89
CA VAL A 359 -32.46 -6.96 2.68
C VAL A 359 -32.10 -5.48 2.80
N GLY A 360 -31.38 -4.96 1.80
CA GLY A 360 -30.93 -3.57 1.74
C GLY A 360 -29.56 -3.31 2.37
N ASN A 361 -28.92 -4.34 2.97
CA ASN A 361 -27.56 -4.29 3.51
C ASN A 361 -26.60 -5.26 2.81
N THR A 362 -27.09 -6.04 1.84
CA THR A 362 -26.34 -7.00 1.00
C THR A 362 -26.73 -6.80 -0.46
N GLY A 363 -25.92 -7.29 -1.39
CA GLY A 363 -26.11 -7.03 -2.83
C GLY A 363 -25.97 -5.55 -3.17
N LEU A 364 -25.07 -4.84 -2.47
CA LEU A 364 -24.96 -3.39 -2.53
C LEU A 364 -24.43 -2.93 -3.90
N THR A 365 -25.03 -1.88 -4.46
CA THR A 365 -24.56 -1.18 -5.67
C THR A 365 -24.52 0.32 -5.42
N PHE A 366 -23.61 1.02 -6.11
CA PHE A 366 -23.49 2.48 -6.04
C PHE A 366 -24.26 3.16 -7.18
N LEU A 367 -24.86 2.40 -8.10
CA LEU A 367 -25.64 2.91 -9.23
C LEU A 367 -24.84 3.88 -10.12
N GLY A 368 -23.55 3.60 -10.30
CA GLY A 368 -22.63 4.42 -11.11
C GLY A 368 -22.18 5.70 -10.42
N LYS A 369 -22.51 5.89 -9.13
CA LYS A 369 -22.07 7.03 -8.34
C LYS A 369 -20.65 6.78 -7.80
N ASN A 370 -19.76 7.74 -8.02
CA ASN A 370 -18.45 7.79 -7.39
C ASN A 370 -18.57 8.37 -5.97
N VAL A 371 -19.11 7.57 -5.05
CA VAL A 371 -19.33 7.93 -3.65
C VAL A 371 -18.40 7.14 -2.74
N MET A 372 -18.20 7.63 -1.52
CA MET A 372 -17.41 6.94 -0.51
C MET A 372 -18.31 6.23 0.49
N MET A 373 -18.03 4.95 0.76
CA MET A 373 -18.66 4.19 1.84
C MET A 373 -17.59 3.79 2.87
N ARG A 374 -17.81 4.10 4.15
CA ARG A 374 -16.80 3.81 5.19
C ARG A 374 -17.39 3.51 6.57
N SER A 375 -16.62 2.86 7.43
CA SER A 375 -16.95 2.84 8.86
C SER A 375 -16.74 4.22 9.49
N ARG A 376 -17.53 4.48 10.53
CA ARG A 376 -17.49 5.73 11.31
C ARG A 376 -16.20 5.84 12.12
N ASP A 377 -15.76 4.74 12.71
CA ASP A 377 -14.59 4.65 13.59
C ASP A 377 -13.29 4.30 12.85
N LEU A 378 -13.35 4.15 11.51
CA LEU A 378 -12.24 3.71 10.67
C LEU A 378 -11.62 2.40 11.16
N ASN A 379 -12.47 1.50 11.67
CA ASN A 379 -12.06 0.20 12.14
C ASN A 379 -12.88 -0.90 11.45
N ALA A 380 -12.22 -1.71 10.63
CA ALA A 380 -12.88 -2.81 9.93
C ALA A 380 -13.42 -3.88 10.88
N GLU A 381 -12.82 -4.08 12.06
CA GLU A 381 -13.23 -5.15 12.99
C GLU A 381 -14.59 -4.90 13.66
N THR A 382 -15.02 -3.65 13.77
CA THR A 382 -16.23 -3.23 14.49
C THR A 382 -17.43 -3.04 13.58
N THR A 383 -17.19 -2.85 12.27
CA THR A 383 -18.22 -2.53 11.29
C THR A 383 -18.24 -3.60 10.20
N VAL A 384 -19.21 -4.51 10.31
CA VAL A 384 -19.28 -5.73 9.52
C VAL A 384 -20.50 -5.71 8.61
N ILE A 385 -20.29 -5.86 7.30
CA ILE A 385 -21.35 -6.10 6.31
C ILE A 385 -21.33 -7.59 5.98
N SER A 386 -22.41 -8.29 6.34
CA SER A 386 -22.50 -9.74 6.22
C SER A 386 -23.58 -10.15 5.24
N GLY A 387 -23.20 -11.00 4.27
CA GLY A 387 -24.12 -11.70 3.37
C GLY A 387 -25.08 -12.66 4.10
N SER A 388 -24.81 -12.97 5.36
CA SER A 388 -25.59 -13.90 6.22
C SER A 388 -25.75 -15.31 5.64
N GLY A 389 -24.91 -15.70 4.67
CA GLY A 389 -25.01 -16.96 3.94
C GLY A 389 -26.28 -17.11 3.10
N GLN A 390 -27.06 -16.05 2.92
CA GLN A 390 -28.13 -16.01 1.92
C GLN A 390 -27.47 -16.07 0.53
N HIS A 391 -28.19 -16.59 -0.46
CA HIS A 391 -27.68 -16.86 -1.83
C HIS A 391 -27.40 -15.57 -2.63
N ASP A 392 -26.70 -14.61 -2.04
CA ASP A 392 -26.38 -13.33 -2.64
C ASP A 392 -24.99 -12.83 -2.22
N ARG A 393 -24.42 -11.98 -3.07
CA ARG A 393 -23.12 -11.33 -2.87
C ARG A 393 -23.23 -10.23 -1.82
N VAL A 394 -22.12 -9.80 -1.22
CA VAL A 394 -22.18 -8.63 -0.34
C VAL A 394 -22.24 -7.34 -1.15
N ILE A 395 -21.35 -7.18 -2.14
CA ILE A 395 -21.25 -5.97 -2.98
C ILE A 395 -21.15 -6.37 -4.47
N TRP A 396 -21.90 -5.68 -5.32
CA TRP A 396 -21.86 -5.86 -6.77
C TRP A 396 -21.93 -4.51 -7.48
N LEU A 397 -20.79 -4.06 -8.03
CA LEU A 397 -20.69 -2.83 -8.81
C LEU A 397 -20.70 -3.14 -10.31
N ARG A 398 -21.52 -2.41 -11.06
CA ARG A 398 -21.82 -2.74 -12.47
C ARG A 398 -22.31 -1.59 -13.32
N ASP A 399 -22.35 -0.39 -12.75
CA ASP A 399 -23.11 0.72 -13.30
C ASP A 399 -22.17 1.86 -13.77
N GLY A 400 -20.89 1.53 -14.00
CA GLY A 400 -19.87 2.45 -14.52
C GLY A 400 -19.17 3.29 -13.45
N GLU A 401 -19.14 2.80 -12.20
CA GLU A 401 -18.29 3.37 -11.16
C GLU A 401 -16.83 3.42 -11.61
N THR A 402 -16.09 4.44 -11.14
CA THR A 402 -14.65 4.60 -11.39
C THR A 402 -13.87 4.41 -10.08
N THR A 403 -12.54 4.37 -10.14
CA THR A 403 -11.67 4.32 -8.94
C THR A 403 -11.89 5.47 -7.94
N ALA A 404 -12.65 6.52 -8.30
CA ALA A 404 -13.12 7.54 -7.37
C ALA A 404 -14.24 7.05 -6.41
N ALA A 405 -14.94 5.96 -6.73
CA ALA A 405 -15.77 5.24 -5.77
C ALA A 405 -14.87 4.52 -4.76
N THR A 406 -15.13 4.72 -3.46
CA THR A 406 -14.26 4.16 -2.41
C THR A 406 -15.05 3.36 -1.38
N ILE A 407 -14.45 2.27 -0.90
CA ILE A 407 -14.94 1.47 0.23
C ILE A 407 -13.80 1.38 1.23
N SER A 408 -14.01 1.84 2.46
CA SER A 408 -12.92 1.87 3.43
C SER A 408 -13.27 1.43 4.85
N HIS A 409 -12.33 0.72 5.48
CA HIS A 409 -12.36 0.31 6.88
C HIS A 409 -13.60 -0.50 7.27
N LEU A 410 -14.00 -1.45 6.42
CA LEU A 410 -15.17 -2.32 6.62
C LEU A 410 -14.77 -3.79 6.53
N THR A 411 -15.41 -4.65 7.34
CA THR A 411 -15.37 -6.09 7.12
C THR A 411 -16.49 -6.52 6.18
N ILE A 412 -16.14 -7.28 5.13
CA ILE A 412 -17.05 -7.87 4.15
C ILE A 412 -16.95 -9.39 4.29
N GLU A 413 -18.04 -10.02 4.74
CA GLU A 413 -18.02 -11.46 5.04
C GLU A 413 -19.29 -12.22 4.70
N GLN A 414 -19.17 -13.56 4.66
CA GLN A 414 -20.27 -14.50 4.51
C GLN A 414 -21.17 -14.26 3.28
N GLY A 415 -20.64 -13.62 2.24
CA GLY A 415 -21.27 -13.57 0.93
C GLY A 415 -21.18 -14.90 0.21
N ASN A 416 -22.20 -15.24 -0.60
CA ASN A 416 -22.28 -16.51 -1.30
C ASN A 416 -22.75 -16.33 -2.74
N ALA A 417 -21.82 -16.43 -3.69
CA ALA A 417 -22.11 -16.35 -5.12
C ALA A 417 -22.71 -17.68 -5.64
N ASP A 418 -23.99 -17.91 -5.41
CA ASP A 418 -24.68 -19.15 -5.81
C ASP A 418 -25.02 -19.23 -7.33
N PHE A 419 -25.38 -20.43 -7.81
CA PHE A 419 -25.62 -20.76 -9.22
C PHE A 419 -26.89 -20.14 -9.87
N SER A 420 -27.59 -19.24 -9.18
CA SER A 420 -28.90 -18.71 -9.62
C SER A 420 -28.91 -17.24 -10.05
N SER A 421 -27.74 -16.58 -10.11
CA SER A 421 -27.58 -15.17 -10.54
C SER A 421 -27.03 -15.03 -11.97
N ASP A 422 -27.06 -13.82 -12.54
CA ASP A 422 -26.55 -13.50 -13.90
C ASP A 422 -25.03 -13.72 -14.08
N TYR A 423 -24.29 -14.13 -13.04
CA TYR A 423 -22.89 -14.57 -13.11
C TYR A 423 -22.64 -15.65 -12.05
N PRO A 424 -23.11 -16.89 -12.22
CA PRO A 424 -23.07 -17.90 -11.15
C PRO A 424 -21.62 -18.19 -10.72
N GLY A 425 -21.35 -18.16 -9.42
CA GLY A 425 -20.05 -18.54 -8.86
C GLY A 425 -19.02 -17.44 -8.62
N TYR A 426 -19.16 -16.24 -9.21
CA TYR A 426 -18.12 -15.20 -9.13
C TYR A 426 -18.32 -14.21 -7.98
N GLY A 427 -17.28 -13.93 -7.19
CA GLY A 427 -17.24 -12.81 -6.23
C GLY A 427 -18.31 -12.88 -5.14
N GLY A 428 -18.12 -13.76 -4.16
CA GLY A 428 -19.03 -13.86 -3.00
C GLY A 428 -19.03 -12.60 -2.14
N GLY A 429 -17.85 -12.04 -1.87
CA GLY A 429 -17.69 -10.77 -1.19
C GLY A 429 -18.02 -9.60 -2.13
N ILE A 430 -17.14 -9.37 -3.11
CA ILE A 430 -17.25 -8.26 -4.07
C ILE A 430 -17.18 -8.79 -5.50
N LEU A 431 -18.09 -8.32 -6.36
CA LEU A 431 -18.05 -8.53 -7.81
C LEU A 431 -18.04 -7.18 -8.56
N LEU A 432 -17.12 -7.03 -9.52
CA LEU A 432 -17.06 -5.90 -10.45
C LEU A 432 -17.37 -6.35 -11.89
N THR A 433 -18.36 -5.72 -12.53
CA THR A 433 -18.74 -6.00 -13.92
C THR A 433 -18.88 -4.70 -14.72
N GLY A 434 -17.80 -4.24 -15.35
CA GLY A 434 -17.76 -2.97 -16.06
C GLY A 434 -17.74 -1.76 -15.12
N ALA A 435 -17.04 -1.90 -13.99
CA ALA A 435 -16.96 -0.92 -12.93
C ALA A 435 -15.57 -0.99 -12.26
N GLU A 436 -15.18 0.12 -11.65
CA GLU A 436 -13.92 0.26 -10.93
C GLU A 436 -14.21 0.71 -9.48
N VAL A 437 -13.27 0.46 -8.57
CA VAL A 437 -13.38 0.89 -7.16
C VAL A 437 -12.02 0.93 -6.47
N THR A 438 -11.90 1.76 -5.43
CA THR A 438 -10.77 1.74 -4.50
C THR A 438 -11.18 1.15 -3.15
N LEU A 439 -10.44 0.15 -2.66
CA LEU A 439 -10.61 -0.48 -1.35
C LEU A 439 -9.48 -0.05 -0.42
N ARG A 440 -9.80 0.44 0.80
CA ARG A 440 -8.79 0.90 1.78
C ARG A 440 -9.03 0.36 3.18
N GLY A 441 -8.05 -0.29 3.80
CA GLY A 441 -8.20 -0.74 5.20
C GLY A 441 -9.32 -1.75 5.43
N CYS A 442 -9.78 -2.44 4.38
CA CYS A 442 -10.91 -3.37 4.45
C CYS A 442 -10.47 -4.79 4.82
N VAL A 443 -11.38 -5.57 5.42
CA VAL A 443 -11.18 -6.99 5.69
C VAL A 443 -12.19 -7.79 4.85
N ILE A 444 -11.73 -8.59 3.89
CA ILE A 444 -12.59 -9.44 3.06
C ILE A 444 -12.35 -10.91 3.43
N GLN A 445 -13.32 -11.52 4.12
CA GLN A 445 -13.13 -12.86 4.69
C GLN A 445 -14.36 -13.76 4.69
N PHE A 446 -14.13 -15.07 4.76
CA PHE A 446 -15.19 -16.08 4.92
C PHE A 446 -16.29 -16.04 3.83
N ASN A 447 -15.98 -15.52 2.65
CA ASN A 447 -16.90 -15.53 1.53
C ASN A 447 -16.83 -16.86 0.78
N GLN A 448 -17.87 -17.16 -0.01
CA GLN A 448 -17.99 -18.38 -0.83
C GLN A 448 -18.35 -18.04 -2.29
N GLY A 449 -17.79 -18.81 -3.22
CA GLY A 449 -18.01 -18.70 -4.67
C GLY A 449 -17.32 -19.86 -5.37
N ALA A 450 -17.77 -20.20 -6.58
CA ALA A 450 -17.14 -21.23 -7.42
C ALA A 450 -16.00 -20.69 -8.28
N HIS A 451 -15.87 -19.37 -8.40
CA HIS A 451 -14.87 -18.67 -9.18
C HIS A 451 -14.47 -17.37 -8.46
N ALA A 452 -13.55 -17.48 -7.49
CA ALA A 452 -13.17 -16.46 -6.52
C ALA A 452 -14.27 -16.03 -5.56
N ALA A 453 -14.14 -16.46 -4.31
CA ALA A 453 -15.10 -16.11 -3.29
C ALA A 453 -14.87 -14.70 -2.71
N GLY A 454 -13.63 -14.21 -2.64
CA GLY A 454 -13.33 -12.90 -2.08
C GLY A 454 -13.77 -11.77 -3.01
N ILE A 455 -12.92 -11.46 -3.98
CA ILE A 455 -13.13 -10.40 -4.97
C ILE A 455 -13.03 -11.01 -6.37
N SER A 456 -13.94 -10.64 -7.26
CA SER A 456 -13.89 -11.04 -8.66
C SER A 456 -14.17 -9.87 -9.60
N LEU A 457 -13.41 -9.83 -10.70
CA LEU A 457 -13.58 -8.91 -11.81
C LEU A 457 -13.84 -9.74 -13.06
N ASN A 458 -14.82 -9.35 -13.88
CA ASN A 458 -15.23 -10.14 -15.05
C ASN A 458 -15.50 -9.25 -16.28
N ASN A 459 -14.65 -8.24 -16.51
CA ASN A 459 -14.78 -7.35 -17.66
C ASN A 459 -13.45 -6.63 -17.93
N GLU A 460 -13.08 -6.54 -19.21
CA GLU A 460 -11.84 -5.92 -19.71
C GLU A 460 -11.64 -4.46 -19.27
N ILE A 461 -12.70 -3.71 -18.95
CA ILE A 461 -12.58 -2.30 -18.56
C ILE A 461 -12.40 -2.08 -17.05
N ASN A 462 -12.41 -3.15 -16.25
CA ASN A 462 -12.37 -2.99 -14.80
C ASN A 462 -10.97 -2.59 -14.31
N ASP A 463 -10.91 -1.53 -13.50
CA ASP A 463 -9.74 -1.15 -12.71
C ASP A 463 -10.04 -1.37 -11.22
N LEU A 464 -9.04 -1.82 -10.45
CA LEU A 464 -9.19 -2.02 -9.01
C LEU A 464 -7.94 -1.56 -8.27
N VAL A 465 -8.15 -0.75 -7.24
CA VAL A 465 -7.10 -0.32 -6.31
C VAL A 465 -7.38 -0.93 -4.93
N ILE A 466 -6.39 -1.56 -4.33
CA ILE A 466 -6.47 -2.15 -2.98
C ILE A 466 -5.29 -1.64 -2.16
N GLU A 467 -5.59 -0.98 -1.04
CA GLU A 467 -4.58 -0.41 -0.14
C GLU A 467 -4.82 -0.88 1.29
N ASP A 468 -3.77 -1.38 1.94
CA ASP A 468 -3.75 -1.72 3.38
C ASP A 468 -4.90 -2.64 3.83
N CYS A 469 -5.32 -3.58 2.98
CA CYS A 469 -6.43 -4.49 3.26
C CYS A 469 -5.95 -5.85 3.82
N GLU A 470 -6.88 -6.62 4.40
CA GLU A 470 -6.72 -8.05 4.68
C GLU A 470 -7.71 -8.85 3.83
N ILE A 471 -7.20 -9.78 3.00
CA ILE A 471 -8.03 -10.66 2.17
C ILE A 471 -7.72 -12.10 2.55
N ALA A 472 -8.63 -12.73 3.29
CA ALA A 472 -8.28 -13.96 3.99
C ALA A 472 -9.42 -14.96 4.11
N ARG A 473 -9.08 -16.26 4.12
CA ARG A 473 -10.00 -17.36 4.48
C ARG A 473 -11.28 -17.39 3.61
N ASN A 474 -11.21 -16.89 2.39
CA ASN A 474 -12.28 -17.03 1.40
C ASN A 474 -12.17 -18.44 0.76
N GLY A 475 -13.29 -18.96 0.24
CA GLY A 475 -13.26 -20.24 -0.49
C GLY A 475 -12.63 -20.11 -1.88
N ASP A 476 -11.86 -21.10 -2.31
CA ASP A 476 -11.30 -21.21 -3.68
C ASP A 476 -10.26 -20.13 -4.02
N LEU A 477 -10.67 -18.89 -4.34
CA LEU A 477 -9.75 -17.79 -4.65
C LEU A 477 -10.07 -16.54 -3.82
N ASN A 478 -9.01 -15.85 -3.40
CA ASN A 478 -9.14 -14.55 -2.74
C ASN A 478 -9.43 -13.43 -3.74
N LEU A 479 -8.70 -13.37 -4.85
CA LEU A 479 -8.88 -12.38 -5.92
C LEU A 479 -8.77 -13.04 -7.30
N TYR A 480 -9.80 -12.91 -8.13
CA TYR A 480 -9.72 -13.20 -9.57
C TYR A 480 -9.78 -11.90 -10.35
N PHE A 481 -8.69 -11.58 -11.05
CA PHE A 481 -8.53 -10.36 -11.84
C PHE A 481 -8.61 -10.65 -13.33
N HIS A 482 -9.61 -10.06 -13.96
CA HIS A 482 -9.84 -10.09 -15.39
C HIS A 482 -10.32 -8.69 -15.79
N GLY A 483 -9.36 -7.78 -16.00
CA GLY A 483 -9.57 -6.34 -16.17
C GLY A 483 -8.32 -5.61 -16.68
N ASN A 484 -8.41 -4.28 -16.75
CA ASN A 484 -7.42 -3.43 -17.43
C ASN A 484 -6.25 -3.00 -16.53
N ARG A 485 -6.50 -2.70 -15.25
CA ARG A 485 -5.46 -2.33 -14.27
C ARG A 485 -5.77 -2.86 -12.87
N LEU A 486 -4.75 -3.36 -12.18
CA LEU A 486 -4.84 -3.77 -10.77
C LEU A 486 -3.66 -3.18 -10.00
N ASP A 487 -3.94 -2.35 -9.00
CA ASP A 487 -2.92 -1.87 -8.05
C ASP A 487 -3.21 -2.42 -6.65
N VAL A 488 -2.26 -3.13 -6.07
CA VAL A 488 -2.38 -3.68 -4.71
C VAL A 488 -1.17 -3.26 -3.89
N THR A 489 -1.39 -2.57 -2.77
CA THR A 489 -0.31 -2.08 -1.90
C THR A 489 -0.57 -2.44 -0.45
N GLY A 490 0.47 -2.87 0.28
CA GLY A 490 0.43 -3.04 1.75
C GLY A 490 -0.58 -4.06 2.25
N THR A 491 -1.05 -4.95 1.38
CA THR A 491 -2.18 -5.85 1.64
C THR A 491 -1.70 -7.22 2.13
N LEU A 492 -2.41 -7.76 3.13
CA LEU A 492 -2.18 -9.10 3.66
C LEU A 492 -3.14 -10.10 3.02
N PHE A 493 -2.60 -11.08 2.30
CA PHE A 493 -3.31 -12.25 1.81
C PHE A 493 -2.95 -13.47 2.64
N TRP A 494 -3.95 -14.18 3.17
CA TRP A 494 -3.65 -15.45 3.86
C TRP A 494 -4.77 -16.48 3.90
N ASN A 495 -4.40 -17.75 4.09
CA ASN A 495 -5.35 -18.84 4.27
C ASN A 495 -4.90 -19.89 5.32
N TYR A 496 -5.77 -20.85 5.60
CA TYR A 496 -5.41 -22.02 6.43
C TYR A 496 -4.49 -22.96 5.66
N ALA A 497 -3.48 -23.51 6.35
CA ALA A 497 -2.55 -24.45 5.75
C ALA A 497 -3.25 -25.69 5.15
N GLY A 498 -2.81 -26.09 3.96
CA GLY A 498 -3.29 -27.30 3.27
C GLY A 498 -4.59 -27.12 2.48
N ARG A 499 -5.02 -25.88 2.23
CA ARG A 499 -6.08 -25.59 1.26
C ARG A 499 -5.51 -25.41 -0.15
N SER A 500 -6.28 -25.89 -1.13
CA SER A 500 -6.01 -25.71 -2.56
C SER A 500 -6.55 -24.39 -3.09
N ASP A 501 -6.18 -23.31 -2.43
CA ASP A 501 -6.72 -21.98 -2.71
C ASP A 501 -5.60 -21.08 -3.29
N VAL A 502 -5.99 -20.16 -4.18
CA VAL A 502 -5.06 -19.18 -4.81
C VAL A 502 -5.28 -17.79 -4.24
N GLY A 503 -4.19 -17.05 -4.01
CA GLY A 503 -4.25 -15.65 -3.56
C GLY A 503 -4.80 -14.73 -4.65
N ILE A 504 -4.02 -14.54 -5.71
CA ILE A 504 -4.39 -13.75 -6.89
C ILE A 504 -4.31 -14.65 -8.12
N TRP A 505 -5.39 -14.72 -8.89
CA TRP A 505 -5.40 -15.35 -10.21
C TRP A 505 -5.72 -14.29 -11.26
N THR A 506 -4.85 -14.14 -12.26
CA THR A 506 -5.09 -13.23 -13.39
C THR A 506 -5.57 -14.02 -14.60
N GLY A 507 -6.70 -13.63 -15.20
CA GLY A 507 -7.21 -14.25 -16.43
C GLY A 507 -6.61 -13.62 -17.71
N ASP A 508 -7.01 -14.14 -18.87
CA ASP A 508 -6.46 -13.83 -20.20
C ASP A 508 -6.42 -12.33 -20.55
N PHE A 509 -7.29 -11.52 -19.95
CA PHE A 509 -7.40 -10.09 -20.21
C PHE A 509 -6.70 -9.20 -19.19
N ALA A 510 -6.02 -9.79 -18.20
CA ALA A 510 -5.28 -9.03 -17.22
C ALA A 510 -4.17 -8.20 -17.87
N ASN A 511 -4.17 -6.91 -17.55
CA ASN A 511 -3.17 -5.95 -17.97
C ASN A 511 -2.81 -5.04 -16.78
N ASP A 512 -1.64 -4.40 -16.85
CA ASP A 512 -1.16 -3.40 -15.88
C ASP A 512 -1.38 -3.80 -14.41
N VAL A 513 -0.72 -4.89 -14.01
CA VAL A 513 -0.83 -5.46 -12.67
C VAL A 513 0.36 -5.06 -11.82
N ASN A 514 0.14 -4.24 -10.80
CA ASN A 514 1.13 -3.76 -9.86
C ASN A 514 0.81 -4.26 -8.45
N VAL A 515 1.71 -5.05 -7.86
CA VAL A 515 1.56 -5.58 -6.50
C VAL A 515 2.80 -5.25 -5.69
N GLU A 516 2.63 -4.40 -4.68
CA GLU A 516 3.74 -3.80 -3.93
C GLU A 516 3.61 -4.00 -2.42
N ASN A 517 4.72 -4.38 -1.78
CA ASN A 517 4.84 -4.48 -0.33
C ASN A 517 3.73 -5.31 0.34
N CYS A 518 3.24 -6.34 -0.36
CA CYS A 518 2.19 -7.24 0.14
C CYS A 518 2.78 -8.49 0.78
N GLU A 519 1.99 -9.13 1.64
CA GLU A 519 2.36 -10.39 2.30
C GLU A 519 1.39 -11.50 1.92
N PHE A 520 1.92 -12.65 1.50
CA PHE A 520 1.16 -13.84 1.12
C PHE A 520 1.54 -15.02 2.00
N ILE A 521 0.55 -15.59 2.70
CA ILE A 521 0.77 -16.67 3.67
C ILE A 521 -0.14 -17.87 3.41
N ASN A 522 0.43 -19.09 3.37
CA ASN A 522 -0.30 -20.38 3.31
C ASN A 522 -1.20 -20.58 2.08
N PHE A 523 -0.68 -20.32 0.89
CA PHE A 523 -1.36 -20.63 -0.37
C PHE A 523 -0.77 -21.85 -1.08
N GLU A 524 -1.59 -22.56 -1.87
CA GLU A 524 -1.11 -23.51 -2.87
C GLU A 524 -0.36 -22.74 -3.98
N LYS A 525 -0.98 -21.67 -4.49
CA LYS A 525 -0.36 -20.67 -5.35
C LYS A 525 -0.70 -19.29 -4.81
N ALA A 526 0.28 -18.51 -4.36
CA ALA A 526 -0.04 -17.16 -3.89
C ALA A 526 -0.46 -16.26 -5.07
N VAL A 527 0.22 -16.39 -6.21
CA VAL A 527 -0.12 -15.70 -7.46
C VAL A 527 -0.09 -16.68 -8.63
N HIS A 528 -1.07 -16.58 -9.53
CA HIS A 528 -1.11 -17.32 -10.78
C HIS A 528 -1.38 -16.37 -11.94
N ILE A 529 -0.40 -16.25 -12.83
CA ILE A 529 -0.50 -15.52 -14.10
C ILE A 529 -0.74 -16.53 -15.22
N ASP A 530 -1.90 -16.43 -15.86
CA ASP A 530 -2.40 -17.42 -16.82
C ASP A 530 -2.60 -16.78 -18.21
N HIS A 531 -1.65 -17.01 -19.11
CA HIS A 531 -1.68 -16.69 -20.55
C HIS A 531 -2.25 -15.30 -20.92
N PRO A 532 -1.69 -14.20 -20.38
CA PRO A 532 -2.15 -12.87 -20.71
C PRO A 532 -1.78 -12.47 -22.15
N PHE A 533 -2.25 -11.31 -22.60
CA PHE A 533 -1.75 -10.70 -23.83
C PHE A 533 -0.24 -10.44 -23.74
N SER A 534 0.49 -10.59 -24.84
CA SER A 534 1.95 -10.39 -24.86
C SER A 534 2.41 -8.97 -24.51
N SER A 535 1.52 -7.97 -24.58
CA SER A 535 1.80 -6.59 -24.16
C SER A 535 1.47 -6.30 -22.70
N ALA A 536 0.85 -7.24 -21.97
CA ALA A 536 0.50 -7.05 -20.57
C ALA A 536 1.76 -6.94 -19.71
N THR A 537 1.69 -6.11 -18.67
CA THR A 537 2.77 -5.83 -17.72
C THR A 537 2.39 -6.29 -16.32
N PHE A 538 3.35 -6.89 -15.63
CA PHE A 538 3.18 -7.43 -14.29
C PHE A 538 4.39 -7.05 -13.44
N ASP A 539 4.21 -6.15 -12.48
CA ASP A 539 5.25 -5.67 -11.59
C ASP A 539 4.94 -6.11 -10.15
N PHE A 540 5.82 -6.93 -9.59
CA PHE A 540 5.77 -7.37 -8.20
C PHE A 540 6.99 -6.85 -7.45
N VAL A 541 6.77 -5.91 -6.52
CA VAL A 541 7.87 -5.19 -5.84
C VAL A 541 7.78 -5.33 -4.32
N GLY A 542 8.86 -5.78 -3.69
CA GLY A 542 8.98 -5.79 -2.22
C GLY A 542 8.02 -6.74 -1.49
N ASN A 543 7.44 -7.75 -2.18
CA ASN A 543 6.47 -8.65 -1.58
C ASN A 543 7.12 -9.79 -0.82
N THR A 544 6.42 -10.30 0.19
CA THR A 544 6.84 -11.47 0.97
C THR A 544 5.90 -12.64 0.73
N PHE A 545 6.45 -13.77 0.28
CA PHE A 545 5.75 -15.03 0.10
C PHE A 545 6.27 -16.05 1.11
N SER A 546 5.44 -16.45 2.08
CA SER A 546 5.85 -17.36 3.15
C SER A 546 4.84 -18.49 3.32
N GLU A 547 5.33 -19.69 3.65
CA GLU A 547 4.52 -20.88 3.98
C GLU A 547 3.52 -21.33 2.90
N GLY A 548 3.62 -22.57 2.40
CA GLY A 548 2.67 -23.11 1.43
C GLY A 548 3.36 -23.95 0.37
N GLU A 549 2.68 -24.17 -0.76
CA GLU A 549 3.24 -24.96 -1.87
C GLU A 549 4.08 -24.07 -2.80
N SER A 550 3.50 -23.42 -3.81
CA SER A 550 4.18 -22.52 -4.75
C SER A 550 3.86 -21.05 -4.51
N ALA A 551 4.83 -20.15 -4.62
CA ALA A 551 4.57 -18.72 -4.46
C ALA A 551 3.92 -18.17 -5.72
N MET A 552 4.54 -18.37 -6.88
CA MET A 552 4.00 -17.84 -8.14
C MET A 552 4.15 -18.84 -9.29
N THR A 553 3.08 -18.94 -10.09
CA THR A 553 3.08 -19.62 -11.38
C THR A 553 2.87 -18.58 -12.48
N ILE A 554 3.77 -18.54 -13.46
CA ILE A 554 3.78 -17.59 -14.58
C ILE A 554 3.74 -18.39 -15.88
N GLU A 555 2.65 -18.28 -16.63
CA GLU A 555 2.45 -19.01 -17.88
C GLU A 555 2.11 -18.04 -19.01
N GLY A 556 2.87 -18.08 -20.12
CA GLY A 556 2.60 -17.28 -21.32
C GLY A 556 2.76 -15.76 -21.18
N ALA A 557 3.57 -15.26 -20.25
CA ALA A 557 3.71 -13.83 -19.96
C ALA A 557 5.11 -13.28 -20.30
N ASP A 558 5.17 -12.19 -21.08
CA ASP A 558 6.43 -11.64 -21.62
C ASP A 558 7.02 -10.45 -20.85
N ASN A 559 6.25 -9.75 -20.02
CA ASN A 559 6.73 -8.54 -19.30
C ASN A 559 6.46 -8.67 -17.80
N VAL A 560 7.12 -9.63 -17.15
CA VAL A 560 7.02 -9.83 -15.70
C VAL A 560 8.30 -9.38 -15.01
N VAL A 561 8.18 -8.47 -14.03
CA VAL A 561 9.28 -8.00 -13.19
C VAL A 561 9.01 -8.37 -11.74
N LEU A 562 9.97 -9.07 -11.13
CA LEU A 562 9.99 -9.38 -9.70
C LEU A 562 11.18 -8.64 -9.07
N ASP A 563 10.94 -7.55 -8.34
CA ASP A 563 12.01 -6.77 -7.69
C ASP A 563 11.91 -6.78 -6.16
N GLY A 564 13.01 -7.12 -5.48
CA GLY A 564 13.09 -7.04 -4.02
C GLY A 564 12.13 -7.97 -3.26
N ASN A 565 11.64 -9.05 -3.90
CA ASN A 565 10.70 -9.98 -3.26
C ASN A 565 11.42 -11.03 -2.42
N THR A 566 10.73 -11.57 -1.41
CA THR A 566 11.25 -12.63 -0.54
C THR A 566 10.38 -13.88 -0.62
N PHE A 567 11.00 -15.05 -0.85
CA PHE A 567 10.33 -16.33 -1.01
C PHE A 567 10.85 -17.35 0.00
N THR A 568 10.02 -17.72 0.99
CA THR A 568 10.45 -18.61 2.08
C THR A 568 9.51 -19.78 2.38
N ARG A 569 10.11 -20.91 2.81
CA ARG A 569 9.44 -22.13 3.30
C ARG A 569 8.36 -22.69 2.35
N ARG A 570 8.64 -22.66 1.05
CA ARG A 570 7.81 -23.25 -0.01
C ARG A 570 8.01 -24.76 -0.11
N ARG A 571 6.98 -25.51 -0.56
CA ARG A 571 6.99 -26.98 -0.60
C ARG A 571 6.46 -27.51 -1.93
N ASN A 572 6.73 -28.79 -2.22
CA ASN A 572 6.29 -29.57 -3.38
C ASN A 572 6.84 -29.12 -4.75
N ASN A 573 6.71 -27.86 -5.14
CA ASN A 573 6.97 -27.36 -6.51
C ASN A 573 7.98 -26.20 -6.58
N GLY A 574 8.70 -25.95 -5.49
CA GLY A 574 9.58 -24.80 -5.36
C GLY A 574 8.84 -23.47 -5.19
N ALA A 575 9.55 -22.34 -5.26
CA ALA A 575 8.94 -21.03 -5.07
C ALA A 575 8.30 -20.46 -6.35
N LEU A 576 8.99 -20.57 -7.49
CA LEU A 576 8.54 -20.02 -8.77
C LEU A 576 8.44 -21.12 -9.85
N THR A 577 7.37 -21.06 -10.63
CA THR A 577 7.21 -21.83 -11.86
C THR A 577 7.00 -20.87 -13.02
N ILE A 578 7.82 -20.97 -14.07
CA ILE A 578 7.85 -20.08 -15.23
C ILE A 578 7.77 -20.94 -16.50
N VAL A 579 6.73 -20.74 -17.31
CA VAL A 579 6.49 -21.53 -18.52
C VAL A 579 6.16 -20.59 -19.68
N ASP A 580 6.79 -20.80 -20.83
CA ASP A 580 6.55 -20.03 -22.06
C ASP A 580 6.57 -18.50 -21.82
N SER A 581 7.50 -18.02 -20.97
CA SER A 581 7.46 -16.66 -20.44
C SER A 581 8.83 -15.96 -20.45
N HIS A 582 8.81 -14.63 -20.39
CA HIS A 582 10.00 -13.79 -20.19
C HIS A 582 9.89 -13.05 -18.85
N VAL A 583 10.81 -13.34 -17.93
CA VAL A 583 10.76 -12.86 -16.56
C VAL A 583 12.09 -12.24 -16.14
N ARG A 584 12.02 -11.03 -15.55
CA ARG A 584 13.16 -10.36 -14.92
C ARG A 584 13.01 -10.43 -13.40
N ILE A 585 14.02 -10.96 -12.72
CA ILE A 585 14.09 -11.07 -11.26
C ILE A 585 15.28 -10.26 -10.78
N VAL A 586 15.04 -9.29 -9.90
CA VAL A 586 16.05 -8.34 -9.42
C VAL A 586 16.01 -8.30 -7.90
N SER A 587 17.18 -8.26 -7.27
CA SER A 587 17.33 -8.03 -5.82
C SER A 587 16.49 -8.95 -4.91
N SER A 588 16.02 -10.09 -5.42
CA SER A 588 15.05 -10.95 -4.74
C SER A 588 15.75 -12.09 -4.00
N ASP A 589 15.15 -12.51 -2.89
CA ASP A 589 15.70 -13.48 -1.95
C ASP A 589 14.87 -14.76 -1.91
N PHE A 590 15.51 -15.90 -2.13
CA PHE A 590 14.96 -17.25 -2.09
C PHE A 590 15.59 -18.00 -0.91
N ASP A 591 15.28 -17.55 0.31
CA ASP A 591 15.83 -18.08 1.57
C ASP A 591 14.85 -19.00 2.31
N GLY A 592 15.38 -19.93 3.11
CA GLY A 592 14.59 -20.65 4.11
C GLY A 592 13.96 -21.96 3.64
N CYS A 593 14.72 -22.81 2.97
CA CYS A 593 14.36 -24.21 2.71
C CYS A 593 13.19 -24.41 1.75
N ASN A 594 13.15 -23.68 0.63
CA ASN A 594 12.20 -23.98 -0.43
C ASN A 594 12.50 -25.37 -1.00
N ARG A 595 11.47 -26.20 -1.08
CA ARG A 595 11.59 -27.62 -1.42
C ARG A 595 10.76 -27.98 -2.64
N SER A 596 11.37 -28.72 -3.55
CA SER A 596 10.70 -29.35 -4.69
C SER A 596 10.98 -30.86 -4.75
N LEU A 597 9.99 -31.61 -5.22
CA LEU A 597 10.09 -33.07 -5.40
C LEU A 597 10.58 -33.45 -6.81
N GLU A 598 10.21 -32.67 -7.83
CA GLU A 598 10.46 -33.01 -9.25
C GLU A 598 11.25 -31.93 -10.01
N GLY A 599 11.67 -30.84 -9.35
CA GLY A 599 12.42 -29.75 -9.99
C GLY A 599 13.17 -28.85 -9.01
N GLY A 600 13.36 -27.59 -9.40
CA GLY A 600 14.09 -26.56 -8.67
C GLY A 600 13.44 -26.23 -7.33
N GLY A 601 14.24 -26.20 -6.25
CA GLY A 601 13.76 -25.80 -4.93
C GLY A 601 13.30 -24.34 -4.90
N ALA A 602 13.98 -23.45 -5.63
CA ALA A 602 13.60 -22.06 -5.77
C ALA A 602 12.81 -21.80 -7.05
N LEU A 603 13.33 -22.23 -8.21
CA LEU A 603 12.80 -21.83 -9.51
C LEU A 603 12.76 -23.00 -10.51
N ASN A 604 11.62 -23.14 -11.17
CA ASN A 604 11.40 -24.02 -12.31
C ASN A 604 11.12 -23.19 -13.57
N ALA A 605 11.90 -23.40 -14.63
CA ALA A 605 11.71 -22.73 -15.92
C ALA A 605 11.55 -23.75 -17.07
N ASP A 606 10.53 -23.57 -17.91
CA ASP A 606 10.34 -24.35 -19.14
C ASP A 606 10.07 -23.42 -20.33
N ASN A 607 10.80 -23.63 -21.42
CA ASN A 607 10.74 -22.85 -22.66
C ASN A 607 10.70 -21.32 -22.43
N SER A 608 11.49 -20.83 -21.48
CA SER A 608 11.38 -19.47 -20.95
C SER A 608 12.71 -18.70 -20.99
N TRP A 609 12.63 -17.37 -20.88
CA TRP A 609 13.80 -16.50 -20.69
C TRP A 609 13.76 -15.90 -19.29
N VAL A 610 14.77 -16.19 -18.49
CA VAL A 610 14.85 -15.71 -17.10
C VAL A 610 16.13 -14.94 -16.89
N PHE A 611 16.00 -13.66 -16.54
CA PHE A 611 17.11 -12.79 -16.18
C PHE A 611 17.10 -12.55 -14.68
N MET A 612 18.13 -13.01 -13.97
CA MET A 612 18.29 -12.82 -12.54
C MET A 612 19.48 -11.92 -12.24
N GLU A 613 19.26 -10.83 -11.50
CA GLU A 613 20.28 -9.87 -11.12
C GLU A 613 20.29 -9.65 -9.60
N ARG A 614 21.46 -9.76 -8.96
CA ARG A 614 21.64 -9.49 -7.52
C ARG A 614 20.67 -10.30 -6.63
N CYS A 615 20.37 -11.53 -7.04
CA CYS A 615 19.47 -12.42 -6.31
C CYS A 615 20.25 -13.33 -5.36
N GLU A 616 19.63 -13.67 -4.24
CA GLU A 616 20.19 -14.57 -3.24
C GLU A 616 19.36 -15.86 -3.21
N LEU A 617 20.00 -17.02 -3.39
CA LEU A 617 19.37 -18.33 -3.39
C LEU A 617 20.07 -19.20 -2.36
N THR A 618 19.45 -19.31 -1.19
CA THR A 618 20.11 -19.89 -0.01
C THR A 618 19.33 -21.08 0.55
N SER A 619 20.03 -22.18 0.78
CA SER A 619 19.49 -23.39 1.43
C SER A 619 18.25 -23.98 0.73
N ASN A 620 18.15 -23.86 -0.59
CA ASN A 620 17.07 -24.50 -1.35
C ASN A 620 17.35 -25.98 -1.57
N TYR A 621 16.29 -26.79 -1.67
CA TYR A 621 16.39 -28.24 -1.72
C TYR A 621 15.55 -28.86 -2.85
N SER A 622 16.14 -29.78 -3.60
CA SER A 622 15.48 -30.63 -4.58
C SER A 622 15.78 -32.12 -4.37
N GLU A 623 14.83 -32.98 -4.71
CA GLU A 623 15.04 -34.44 -4.72
C GLU A 623 15.49 -35.02 -6.07
N GLN A 624 15.48 -34.24 -7.16
CA GLN A 624 15.80 -34.75 -8.49
C GLN A 624 16.85 -33.91 -9.22
N ASN A 625 16.52 -32.65 -9.54
CA ASN A 625 17.41 -31.80 -10.32
C ASN A 625 17.33 -30.35 -9.83
N GLY A 626 18.48 -29.69 -9.73
CA GLY A 626 18.57 -28.27 -9.42
C GLY A 626 18.18 -27.96 -7.98
N GLY A 627 19.12 -27.96 -7.04
CA GLY A 627 18.79 -27.64 -5.64
C GLY A 627 18.09 -26.28 -5.49
N ALA A 628 18.49 -25.29 -6.31
CA ALA A 628 17.81 -24.01 -6.45
C ALA A 628 17.05 -23.89 -7.77
N ILE A 629 17.73 -24.03 -8.92
CA ILE A 629 17.16 -23.76 -10.24
C ILE A 629 17.13 -25.03 -11.08
N HIS A 630 15.97 -25.32 -11.67
CA HIS A 630 15.79 -26.34 -12.70
C HIS A 630 15.22 -25.69 -13.96
N ALA A 631 15.94 -25.79 -15.08
CA ALA A 631 15.53 -25.18 -16.34
C ALA A 631 15.56 -26.16 -17.51
N VAL A 632 14.50 -26.15 -18.32
CA VAL A 632 14.33 -27.00 -19.50
C VAL A 632 14.07 -26.11 -20.72
N ASN A 633 14.81 -26.32 -21.81
CA ASN A 633 14.72 -25.55 -23.06
C ASN A 633 14.71 -24.02 -22.87
N SER A 634 15.35 -23.53 -21.80
CA SER A 634 15.22 -22.15 -21.34
C SER A 634 16.55 -21.42 -21.43
N ASN A 635 16.49 -20.09 -21.53
CA ASN A 635 17.66 -19.22 -21.49
C ASN A 635 17.74 -18.56 -20.11
N ILE A 636 18.74 -18.95 -19.31
CA ILE A 636 18.93 -18.46 -17.96
C ILE A 636 20.16 -17.56 -17.92
N PHE A 637 19.97 -16.32 -17.47
CA PHE A 637 21.04 -15.35 -17.27
C PHE A 637 21.15 -14.97 -15.79
N LEU A 638 22.28 -15.29 -15.16
CA LEU A 638 22.54 -15.04 -13.74
C LEU A 638 23.66 -14.00 -13.59
N ASN A 639 23.37 -12.91 -12.89
CA ASN A 639 24.23 -11.73 -12.85
C ASN A 639 24.41 -11.20 -11.44
N HIS A 640 25.63 -11.23 -10.90
CA HIS A 640 25.92 -10.86 -9.50
C HIS A 640 25.02 -11.58 -8.49
N SER A 641 24.60 -12.82 -8.78
CA SER A 641 23.72 -13.60 -7.92
C SER A 641 24.51 -14.59 -7.07
N VAL A 642 23.97 -14.92 -5.90
CA VAL A 642 24.64 -15.75 -4.88
C VAL A 642 23.84 -17.03 -4.65
N PHE A 643 24.52 -18.17 -4.72
CA PHE A 643 23.97 -19.51 -4.53
C PHE A 643 24.71 -20.18 -3.38
N THR A 644 24.07 -20.25 -2.20
CA THR A 644 24.73 -20.74 -0.99
C THR A 644 23.98 -21.91 -0.36
N ASN A 645 24.71 -23.00 -0.08
CA ASN A 645 24.20 -24.17 0.63
C ASN A 645 22.96 -24.82 -0.01
N ASN A 646 22.77 -24.71 -1.32
CA ASN A 646 21.69 -25.38 -2.03
C ASN A 646 22.02 -26.87 -2.20
N GLN A 647 20.98 -27.71 -2.18
CA GLN A 647 21.14 -29.15 -2.11
C GLN A 647 20.23 -29.88 -3.11
N CYS A 648 20.81 -30.77 -3.89
CA CYS A 648 20.07 -31.74 -4.70
C CYS A 648 20.47 -33.15 -4.25
N ILE A 649 19.77 -33.68 -3.25
CA ILE A 649 20.10 -34.98 -2.62
C ILE A 649 18.80 -35.76 -2.43
N GLY A 650 18.47 -36.63 -3.37
CA GLY A 650 17.23 -37.41 -3.32
C GLY A 650 17.44 -38.92 -3.29
N THR A 651 16.32 -39.66 -3.24
CA THR A 651 16.30 -41.13 -3.38
C THR A 651 16.31 -41.61 -4.84
N ALA A 652 16.31 -40.67 -5.79
CA ALA A 652 16.44 -40.97 -7.21
C ALA A 652 17.84 -41.55 -7.50
N PRO A 653 18.00 -42.42 -8.52
CA PRO A 653 19.27 -43.07 -8.81
C PRO A 653 20.41 -42.12 -9.23
N VAL A 654 20.09 -40.85 -9.51
CA VAL A 654 21.02 -39.77 -9.88
C VAL A 654 20.38 -38.42 -9.54
N SER A 655 21.08 -37.56 -8.78
CA SER A 655 20.65 -36.18 -8.49
C SER A 655 21.60 -35.18 -9.17
N ASN A 656 21.11 -34.35 -10.09
CA ASN A 656 21.97 -33.46 -10.90
C ASN A 656 21.79 -31.99 -10.53
N GLY A 657 22.87 -31.20 -10.51
CA GLY A 657 22.82 -29.75 -10.32
C GLY A 657 22.51 -29.37 -8.87
N GLY A 658 23.50 -29.40 -7.97
CA GLY A 658 23.26 -29.11 -6.55
C GLY A 658 22.79 -27.68 -6.29
N ALA A 659 23.12 -26.71 -7.15
CA ALA A 659 22.44 -25.41 -7.20
C ALA A 659 21.61 -25.25 -8.49
N VAL A 660 22.22 -25.45 -9.65
CA VAL A 660 21.59 -25.18 -10.94
C VAL A 660 21.65 -26.42 -11.84
N PHE A 661 20.51 -26.79 -12.39
CA PHE A 661 20.39 -27.75 -13.47
C PHE A 661 19.75 -27.09 -14.69
N THR A 662 20.37 -27.23 -15.86
CA THR A 662 19.81 -26.77 -17.13
C THR A 662 19.92 -27.84 -18.21
N THR A 663 18.85 -28.09 -18.95
CA THR A 663 18.86 -28.96 -20.13
C THR A 663 18.24 -28.28 -21.35
N GLY A 664 18.98 -28.22 -22.47
CA GLY A 664 18.58 -27.40 -23.63
C GLY A 664 18.67 -25.89 -23.37
N GLY A 665 18.60 -25.08 -24.43
CA GLY A 665 18.70 -23.61 -24.31
C GLY A 665 20.12 -23.11 -23.98
N SER A 666 20.24 -22.20 -23.00
CA SER A 666 21.53 -21.65 -22.57
C SER A 666 21.57 -21.27 -21.09
N LEU A 667 22.77 -21.35 -20.50
CA LEU A 667 23.07 -20.87 -19.16
C LEU A 667 24.24 -19.88 -19.22
N SER A 668 24.00 -18.65 -18.76
CA SER A 668 24.99 -17.60 -18.67
C SER A 668 25.21 -17.18 -17.22
N LEU A 669 26.44 -17.27 -16.75
CA LEU A 669 26.88 -16.88 -15.40
C LEU A 669 27.80 -15.67 -15.52
N TYR A 670 27.43 -14.55 -14.91
CA TYR A 670 28.26 -13.37 -14.85
C TYR A 670 28.45 -12.92 -13.40
N ARG A 671 29.69 -12.90 -12.92
CA ARG A 671 30.07 -12.44 -11.56
C ARG A 671 29.22 -13.03 -10.43
N SER A 672 28.78 -14.27 -10.63
CA SER A 672 27.90 -14.97 -9.69
C SER A 672 28.71 -15.93 -8.84
N PHE A 673 28.24 -16.17 -7.61
CA PHE A 673 28.97 -16.92 -6.59
C PHE A 673 28.22 -18.19 -6.20
N PHE A 674 28.93 -19.31 -6.17
CA PHE A 674 28.41 -20.63 -5.82
C PHE A 674 29.22 -21.21 -4.67
N ASP A 675 28.60 -21.32 -3.49
CA ASP A 675 29.29 -21.64 -2.25
C ASP A 675 28.60 -22.72 -1.43
N GLY A 676 29.33 -23.76 -1.05
CA GLY A 676 28.79 -24.79 -0.15
C GLY A 676 27.64 -25.61 -0.74
N ASN A 677 27.43 -25.59 -2.05
CA ASN A 677 26.34 -26.34 -2.67
C ASN A 677 26.67 -27.84 -2.75
N LEU A 678 25.64 -28.67 -2.66
CA LEU A 678 25.76 -30.11 -2.54
C LEU A 678 24.88 -30.84 -3.57
N GLY A 679 25.46 -31.75 -4.33
CA GLY A 679 24.73 -32.59 -5.27
C GLY A 679 25.49 -33.88 -5.61
N ASP A 680 24.89 -34.77 -6.41
CA ASP A 680 25.63 -35.94 -6.88
C ASP A 680 26.49 -35.59 -8.11
N PHE A 681 25.86 -35.12 -9.19
CA PHE A 681 26.57 -34.69 -10.40
C PHE A 681 26.38 -33.19 -10.62
N GLY A 682 27.46 -32.45 -10.87
CA GLY A 682 27.38 -30.99 -11.01
C GLY A 682 26.93 -30.32 -9.71
N ALA A 683 27.66 -30.52 -8.62
CA ALA A 683 27.28 -30.05 -7.28
C ALA A 683 26.95 -28.54 -7.20
N ALA A 684 27.58 -27.70 -8.03
CA ALA A 684 27.14 -26.34 -8.23
C ALA A 684 26.26 -26.24 -9.48
N VAL A 685 26.80 -26.64 -10.64
CA VAL A 685 26.14 -26.46 -11.93
C VAL A 685 26.21 -27.75 -12.75
N TYR A 686 25.06 -28.17 -13.26
CA TYR A 686 24.92 -29.22 -14.26
C TYR A 686 24.22 -28.66 -15.50
N CYS A 687 24.91 -28.68 -16.65
CA CYS A 687 24.44 -28.14 -17.91
C CYS A 687 24.48 -29.21 -19.00
N GLU A 688 23.32 -29.59 -19.52
CA GLU A 688 23.18 -30.65 -20.53
C GLU A 688 22.55 -30.10 -21.81
N ASN A 689 23.06 -30.48 -22.98
CA ASN A 689 22.48 -30.09 -24.27
C ASN A 689 22.25 -28.58 -24.47
N ALA A 690 22.94 -27.73 -23.70
CA ALA A 690 22.77 -26.29 -23.65
C ALA A 690 24.11 -25.58 -23.86
N SER A 691 24.08 -24.35 -24.37
CA SER A 691 25.28 -23.51 -24.44
C SER A 691 25.60 -22.96 -23.05
N PHE A 692 26.89 -22.95 -22.69
CA PHE A 692 27.33 -22.50 -21.37
C PHE A 692 28.31 -21.33 -21.50
N TYR A 693 28.01 -20.23 -20.81
CA TYR A 693 28.86 -19.05 -20.75
C TYR A 693 29.12 -18.69 -19.29
N CYS A 694 30.38 -18.53 -18.92
CA CYS A 694 30.79 -18.21 -17.57
C CYS A 694 31.86 -17.12 -17.61
N LEU A 695 31.58 -15.99 -16.98
CA LEU A 695 32.47 -14.85 -16.91
C LEU A 695 32.58 -14.33 -15.47
N ASP A 696 33.80 -14.33 -14.94
CA ASP A 696 34.14 -13.83 -13.59
C ASP A 696 33.34 -14.52 -12.45
N ALA A 697 32.86 -15.75 -12.63
CA ALA A 697 32.11 -16.47 -11.60
C ALA A 697 33.04 -17.22 -10.63
N GLU A 698 32.61 -17.38 -9.38
CA GLU A 698 33.39 -18.03 -8.33
C GLU A 698 32.63 -19.24 -7.77
N PHE A 699 33.34 -20.36 -7.65
CA PHE A 699 32.86 -21.63 -7.13
C PHE A 699 33.74 -22.05 -5.97
N ALA A 700 33.20 -21.97 -4.75
CA ALA A 700 33.93 -22.29 -3.53
C ALA A 700 33.23 -23.38 -2.71
N ARG A 701 33.99 -24.29 -2.11
CA ARG A 701 33.49 -25.22 -1.08
C ARG A 701 32.29 -26.07 -1.50
N ASN A 702 32.07 -26.27 -2.80
CA ASN A 702 30.99 -27.11 -3.29
C ASN A 702 31.40 -28.58 -3.17
N HIS A 703 30.43 -29.44 -2.85
CA HIS A 703 30.69 -30.86 -2.60
C HIS A 703 29.84 -31.77 -3.50
N GLY A 704 30.51 -32.59 -4.32
CA GLY A 704 29.89 -33.58 -5.20
C GLY A 704 30.12 -35.01 -4.73
N SER A 705 29.08 -35.84 -4.63
CA SER A 705 29.27 -37.29 -4.39
C SER A 705 29.75 -38.02 -5.67
N GLY A 706 29.46 -37.45 -6.83
CA GLY A 706 29.86 -37.87 -8.16
C GLY A 706 30.75 -36.84 -8.87
N PRO A 707 30.98 -37.02 -10.19
CA PRO A 707 31.86 -36.16 -10.98
C PRO A 707 31.30 -34.75 -11.18
N GLY A 708 32.20 -33.78 -11.11
CA GLY A 708 31.94 -32.39 -11.46
C GLY A 708 31.24 -31.62 -10.35
N ILE A 709 31.84 -30.54 -9.87
CA ILE A 709 31.08 -29.42 -9.27
C ILE A 709 30.50 -28.54 -10.38
N LEU A 710 31.23 -28.41 -11.50
CA LEU A 710 30.75 -27.92 -12.78
C LEU A 710 30.77 -29.08 -13.77
N ASN A 711 29.61 -29.37 -14.35
CA ASN A 711 29.46 -30.40 -15.36
C ASN A 711 28.75 -29.85 -16.60
N VAL A 712 29.41 -29.89 -17.76
CA VAL A 712 28.87 -29.44 -19.06
C VAL A 712 28.90 -30.61 -20.03
N HIS A 713 27.74 -31.04 -20.53
CA HIS A 713 27.56 -32.21 -21.39
C HIS A 713 26.79 -31.89 -22.67
N HIS A 714 27.47 -31.73 -23.81
CA HIS A 714 26.87 -31.74 -25.15
C HIS A 714 27.88 -31.76 -26.31
N GLY A 715 27.93 -32.85 -27.11
CA GLY A 715 28.81 -32.94 -28.29
C GLY A 715 28.54 -31.95 -29.44
N GLY A 716 27.55 -31.05 -29.31
CA GLY A 716 27.19 -30.02 -30.30
C GLY A 716 27.13 -28.57 -29.79
N ALA A 717 27.34 -28.29 -28.50
CA ALA A 717 27.24 -26.93 -27.92
C ALA A 717 28.61 -26.30 -27.66
N THR A 718 28.61 -25.01 -27.32
CA THR A 718 29.79 -24.23 -26.95
C THR A 718 29.84 -24.07 -25.43
N ALA A 719 31.04 -24.19 -24.86
CA ALA A 719 31.32 -23.84 -23.48
C ALA A 719 32.43 -22.77 -23.44
N GLU A 720 32.11 -21.59 -22.92
CA GLU A 720 33.05 -20.48 -22.72
C GLU A 720 33.17 -20.18 -21.24
N ILE A 721 34.39 -20.25 -20.71
CA ILE A 721 34.70 -20.01 -19.30
C ILE A 721 35.88 -19.05 -19.25
N THR A 722 35.67 -17.86 -18.70
CA THR A 722 36.70 -16.81 -18.63
C THR A 722 36.69 -16.15 -17.26
N GLY A 723 37.87 -15.89 -16.67
CA GLY A 723 37.96 -15.17 -15.39
C GLY A 723 37.41 -15.95 -14.19
N ALA A 724 37.09 -17.24 -14.34
CA ALA A 724 36.40 -18.00 -13.31
C ALA A 724 37.36 -18.52 -12.23
N THR A 725 36.86 -18.66 -11.01
CA THR A 725 37.62 -19.22 -9.89
C THR A 725 36.96 -20.47 -9.32
N PHE A 726 37.73 -21.53 -9.14
CA PHE A 726 37.28 -22.79 -8.54
C PHE A 726 38.21 -23.15 -7.39
N ALA A 727 37.78 -22.89 -6.15
CA ALA A 727 38.61 -23.03 -4.97
C ALA A 727 37.99 -23.96 -3.91
N ASP A 728 38.79 -24.87 -3.34
CA ASP A 728 38.40 -25.73 -2.22
C ASP A 728 37.11 -26.54 -2.46
N ASN A 729 36.87 -26.94 -3.70
CA ASN A 729 35.75 -27.81 -4.04
C ASN A 729 36.16 -29.28 -3.88
N THR A 730 35.21 -30.13 -3.51
CA THR A 730 35.47 -31.54 -3.22
C THR A 730 34.54 -32.45 -4.02
N VAL A 731 35.10 -33.46 -4.68
CA VAL A 731 34.30 -34.54 -5.28
C VAL A 731 34.73 -35.90 -4.73
N ASP A 732 33.77 -36.77 -4.38
CA ASP A 732 34.08 -38.11 -3.89
C ASP A 732 34.56 -39.04 -5.01
N SER A 733 34.08 -38.84 -6.24
CA SER A 733 34.47 -39.63 -7.41
C SER A 733 34.48 -38.81 -8.70
N GLY A 734 35.45 -39.04 -9.57
CA GLY A 734 35.57 -38.30 -10.83
C GLY A 734 36.45 -37.05 -10.74
N SER A 735 36.40 -36.26 -11.82
CA SER A 735 37.12 -34.98 -11.96
C SER A 735 36.31 -33.83 -11.35
N VAL A 736 36.97 -32.80 -10.83
CA VAL A 736 36.30 -31.67 -10.16
C VAL A 736 35.51 -30.82 -11.15
N ILE A 737 36.05 -30.58 -12.34
CA ILE A 737 35.38 -29.91 -13.45
C ILE A 737 35.33 -30.91 -14.60
N TYR A 738 34.14 -31.12 -15.16
CA TYR A 738 33.95 -31.99 -16.31
C TYR A 738 33.29 -31.21 -17.44
N VAL A 739 33.95 -31.16 -18.60
CA VAL A 739 33.44 -30.45 -19.77
C VAL A 739 33.54 -31.34 -21.00
N ASN A 740 32.39 -31.57 -21.63
CA ASN A 740 32.24 -32.25 -22.90
C ASN A 740 31.38 -31.38 -23.81
N ALA A 741 32.01 -30.57 -24.66
CA ALA A 741 31.34 -29.65 -25.56
C ALA A 741 31.98 -29.68 -26.95
N ALA A 742 31.26 -29.32 -28.02
CA ALA A 742 31.83 -29.29 -29.37
C ALA A 742 33.03 -28.34 -29.48
N THR A 743 32.94 -27.18 -28.84
CA THR A 743 34.01 -26.20 -28.73
C THR A 743 34.10 -25.73 -27.29
N VAL A 744 35.31 -25.73 -26.75
CA VAL A 744 35.61 -25.31 -25.39
C VAL A 744 36.64 -24.20 -25.41
N THR A 745 36.30 -23.06 -24.82
CA THR A 745 37.23 -21.98 -24.50
C THR A 745 37.29 -21.85 -22.99
N PHE A 746 38.47 -22.00 -22.41
CA PHE A 746 38.71 -21.87 -20.98
C PHE A 746 39.93 -20.97 -20.79
N GLU A 747 39.71 -19.75 -20.34
CA GLU A 747 40.74 -18.72 -20.32
C GLU A 747 40.79 -17.95 -19.01
N GLU A 748 41.96 -17.41 -18.67
CA GLU A 748 42.14 -16.41 -17.61
C GLU A 748 41.55 -16.85 -16.26
N SER A 749 41.61 -18.15 -15.93
CA SER A 749 40.90 -18.71 -14.78
C SER A 749 41.85 -19.33 -13.76
N THR A 750 41.41 -19.41 -12.50
CA THR A 750 42.18 -19.98 -11.38
C THR A 750 41.45 -21.15 -10.74
N ILE A 751 42.07 -22.32 -10.78
CA ILE A 751 41.54 -23.57 -10.24
C ILE A 751 42.52 -24.05 -9.18
N THR A 752 42.12 -24.06 -7.91
CA THR A 752 43.06 -24.37 -6.82
C THR A 752 42.45 -25.04 -5.60
N ASP A 753 43.28 -25.76 -4.84
CA ASP A 753 42.92 -26.42 -3.59
C ASP A 753 41.72 -27.39 -3.71
N ASN A 754 41.37 -27.84 -4.91
CA ASN A 754 40.26 -28.75 -5.08
C ASN A 754 40.71 -30.20 -4.82
N SER A 755 39.81 -31.00 -4.26
CA SER A 755 40.08 -32.40 -3.90
C SER A 755 39.20 -33.38 -4.67
N GLY A 756 39.78 -34.52 -5.03
CA GLY A 756 39.08 -35.58 -5.75
C GLY A 756 39.73 -36.96 -5.57
N SER A 757 39.20 -37.93 -6.30
CA SER A 757 39.69 -39.32 -6.24
C SER A 757 40.96 -39.57 -7.05
N ALA A 758 41.82 -40.45 -6.55
CA ALA A 758 43.04 -40.86 -7.24
C ALA A 758 42.75 -41.45 -8.63
N GLY A 759 43.45 -40.93 -9.65
CA GLY A 759 43.28 -41.33 -11.06
C GLY A 759 42.42 -40.38 -11.90
N TYR A 760 41.88 -39.33 -11.30
CA TYR A 760 41.13 -38.26 -11.98
C TYR A 760 41.92 -36.93 -12.01
N ALA A 761 41.30 -35.86 -12.51
CA ALA A 761 41.91 -34.54 -12.65
C ALA A 761 41.09 -33.43 -11.96
N GLN A 762 41.71 -32.27 -11.71
CA GLN A 762 40.95 -31.07 -11.38
C GLN A 762 40.03 -30.71 -12.56
N ILE A 763 40.53 -30.80 -13.80
CA ILE A 763 39.74 -30.52 -15.00
C ILE A 763 39.83 -31.69 -15.97
N GLU A 764 38.68 -32.14 -16.46
CA GLU A 764 38.56 -33.13 -17.53
C GLU A 764 37.82 -32.56 -18.73
N PHE A 765 38.50 -32.59 -19.89
CA PHE A 765 37.89 -32.30 -21.18
C PHE A 765 37.69 -33.59 -21.96
N ASN A 766 36.46 -33.86 -22.38
CA ASN A 766 36.13 -35.09 -23.09
C ASN A 766 35.32 -34.80 -24.36
N GLY A 767 35.72 -35.34 -25.50
CA GLY A 767 34.90 -35.32 -26.72
C GLY A 767 34.80 -33.98 -27.44
N ALA A 768 35.63 -32.99 -27.07
CA ALA A 768 35.66 -31.70 -27.77
C ALA A 768 36.18 -31.81 -29.21
N ASN A 769 35.64 -31.01 -30.12
CA ASN A 769 36.26 -30.82 -31.43
C ASN A 769 37.43 -29.85 -31.27
N ASP A 770 37.22 -28.66 -30.73
CA ASP A 770 38.29 -27.69 -30.50
C ASP A 770 38.37 -27.28 -29.03
N LEU A 771 39.59 -27.25 -28.49
CA LEU A 771 39.90 -26.83 -27.12
C LEU A 771 40.92 -25.69 -27.15
N ILE A 772 40.53 -24.55 -26.58
CA ILE A 772 41.40 -23.42 -26.26
C ILE A 772 41.51 -23.34 -24.75
N PHE A 773 42.71 -23.55 -24.22
CA PHE A 773 42.98 -23.54 -22.78
C PHE A 773 44.19 -22.63 -22.51
N ASN A 774 43.93 -21.35 -22.24
CA ASN A 774 44.98 -20.32 -22.19
C ASN A 774 44.94 -19.46 -20.93
N GLN A 775 46.10 -19.02 -20.45
CA GLN A 775 46.18 -18.08 -19.32
C GLN A 775 45.53 -18.60 -18.02
N ASN A 776 45.55 -19.92 -17.77
CA ASN A 776 44.94 -20.50 -16.56
C ASN A 776 45.98 -20.92 -15.53
N ILE A 777 45.62 -20.83 -14.25
CA ILE A 777 46.35 -21.45 -13.13
C ILE A 777 45.56 -22.69 -12.68
N VAL A 778 46.20 -23.85 -12.60
CA VAL A 778 45.64 -25.08 -11.99
C VAL A 778 46.63 -25.61 -10.96
N ALA A 779 46.38 -25.31 -9.68
CA ALA A 779 47.36 -25.53 -8.63
C ALA A 779 46.82 -26.28 -7.42
N PHE A 780 47.70 -26.96 -6.69
CA PHE A 780 47.41 -27.51 -5.35
C PHE A 780 46.22 -28.50 -5.30
N GLY A 781 45.98 -29.24 -6.39
CA GLY A 781 44.94 -30.28 -6.42
C GLY A 781 45.30 -31.47 -5.52
N VAL A 782 44.38 -31.86 -4.63
CA VAL A 782 44.57 -32.95 -3.68
C VAL A 782 44.00 -34.26 -4.24
N GLY A 783 44.84 -35.30 -4.32
CA GLY A 783 44.46 -36.61 -4.86
C GLY A 783 44.21 -36.67 -6.37
N VAL A 784 44.34 -35.56 -7.10
CA VAL A 784 44.03 -35.45 -8.53
C VAL A 784 45.19 -34.86 -9.34
N SER A 785 45.25 -35.19 -10.63
CA SER A 785 46.14 -34.51 -11.59
C SER A 785 45.58 -33.13 -11.96
N ALA A 786 46.39 -32.24 -12.56
CA ALA A 786 45.90 -30.93 -12.94
C ALA A 786 44.82 -31.02 -14.05
N LEU A 787 45.16 -31.70 -15.14
CA LEU A 787 44.38 -31.66 -16.37
C LEU A 787 44.39 -33.01 -17.07
N TYR A 788 43.20 -33.46 -17.49
CA TYR A 788 43.03 -34.65 -18.32
C TYR A 788 42.25 -34.31 -19.59
N VAL A 789 42.86 -34.59 -20.74
CA VAL A 789 42.27 -34.33 -22.06
C VAL A 789 42.04 -35.65 -22.78
N ALA A 790 40.77 -36.01 -23.01
CA ALA A 790 40.34 -37.26 -23.61
C ALA A 790 39.56 -37.05 -24.91
N ALA A 791 39.85 -37.90 -25.91
CA ALA A 791 39.02 -38.08 -27.10
C ALA A 791 38.73 -36.80 -27.93
N ILE A 792 39.63 -35.82 -27.95
CA ILE A 792 39.49 -34.62 -28.80
C ILE A 792 39.68 -34.97 -30.28
N GLN A 793 38.77 -34.51 -31.14
CA GLN A 793 38.77 -34.79 -32.58
C GLN A 793 39.39 -33.70 -33.45
N GLY A 794 39.45 -32.45 -32.97
CA GLY A 794 40.03 -31.31 -33.67
C GLY A 794 41.24 -30.72 -32.95
N THR A 795 41.32 -29.40 -32.86
CA THR A 795 42.54 -28.70 -32.42
C THR A 795 42.61 -28.52 -30.90
N VAL A 796 43.82 -28.67 -30.36
CA VAL A 796 44.11 -28.46 -28.94
C VAL A 796 45.17 -27.36 -28.86
N ASP A 797 44.80 -26.23 -28.29
CA ASP A 797 45.67 -25.09 -28.03
C ASP A 797 45.81 -24.87 -26.52
N LEU A 798 47.00 -25.18 -26.00
CA LEU A 798 47.38 -24.94 -24.61
C LEU A 798 48.54 -23.94 -24.62
N ALA A 799 48.31 -22.71 -24.19
CA ALA A 799 49.34 -21.69 -24.09
C ALA A 799 49.24 -20.90 -22.78
N CYS A 800 50.40 -20.52 -22.25
CA CYS A 800 50.48 -19.60 -21.11
C CYS A 800 49.71 -20.08 -19.87
N ASN A 801 49.76 -21.37 -19.56
CA ASN A 801 49.14 -21.92 -18.34
C ASN A 801 50.20 -22.22 -17.28
N ASP A 802 49.79 -22.22 -16.01
CA ASP A 802 50.59 -22.71 -14.89
C ASP A 802 49.89 -23.89 -14.22
N LEU A 803 50.46 -25.09 -14.36
CA LEU A 803 50.00 -26.29 -13.65
C LEU A 803 51.05 -26.63 -12.59
N TYR A 804 50.70 -26.51 -11.31
CA TYR A 804 51.68 -26.65 -10.22
C TYR A 804 51.16 -27.33 -8.95
N GLY A 805 51.93 -28.27 -8.43
CA GLY A 805 51.71 -28.82 -7.09
C GLY A 805 50.46 -29.70 -6.98
N ASN A 806 50.04 -30.34 -8.07
CA ASN A 806 48.92 -31.27 -8.09
C ASN A 806 49.39 -32.71 -7.76
N ASP A 807 48.76 -33.37 -6.78
CA ASP A 807 49.18 -34.68 -6.26
C ASP A 807 49.27 -35.78 -7.34
N GLY A 808 48.33 -35.77 -8.28
CA GLY A 808 48.28 -36.73 -9.40
C GLY A 808 49.20 -36.35 -10.58
N GLY A 809 49.86 -35.20 -10.51
CA GLY A 809 50.80 -34.69 -11.49
C GLY A 809 50.29 -33.46 -12.25
N ASP A 810 51.22 -32.56 -12.56
CA ASP A 810 50.96 -31.27 -13.21
C ASP A 810 50.78 -31.43 -14.73
N TYR A 811 51.84 -31.86 -15.43
CA TYR A 811 51.82 -32.16 -16.87
C TYR A 811 52.01 -33.65 -17.11
N VAL A 812 50.95 -34.44 -16.90
CA VAL A 812 50.97 -35.90 -17.07
C VAL A 812 50.00 -36.35 -18.18
N GLY A 813 50.12 -37.60 -18.62
CA GLY A 813 49.22 -38.17 -19.62
C GLY A 813 49.25 -37.44 -20.97
N SER A 814 48.07 -37.09 -21.50
CA SER A 814 47.92 -36.44 -22.82
C SER A 814 48.46 -35.01 -22.86
N VAL A 815 48.60 -34.34 -21.71
CA VAL A 815 49.08 -32.95 -21.65
C VAL A 815 50.58 -32.83 -21.36
N GLY A 816 51.27 -33.94 -21.07
CA GLY A 816 52.70 -33.94 -20.72
C GLY A 816 53.63 -33.34 -21.79
N VAL A 817 53.23 -33.38 -23.07
CA VAL A 817 54.00 -32.81 -24.18
C VAL A 817 53.99 -31.27 -24.22
N TRP A 818 53.14 -30.62 -23.44
CA TRP A 818 52.96 -29.16 -23.45
C TRP A 818 53.81 -28.43 -22.40
N GLN A 819 54.43 -29.14 -21.46
CA GLN A 819 55.27 -28.51 -20.45
C GLN A 819 56.45 -27.77 -21.09
N GLY A 820 56.59 -26.47 -20.80
CA GLY A 820 57.62 -25.61 -21.38
C GLY A 820 57.39 -25.21 -22.85
N VAL A 821 56.23 -25.56 -23.43
CA VAL A 821 55.81 -25.17 -24.79
C VAL A 821 54.83 -24.01 -24.69
N ALA A 822 54.89 -23.05 -25.63
CA ALA A 822 53.95 -21.92 -25.70
C ALA A 822 53.78 -21.15 -24.36
N GLY A 823 54.86 -21.07 -23.58
CA GLY A 823 54.90 -20.38 -22.29
C GLY A 823 54.14 -21.06 -21.15
N ASN A 824 53.78 -22.34 -21.30
CA ASN A 824 53.27 -23.18 -20.23
C ASN A 824 54.37 -23.47 -19.19
N ILE A 825 54.07 -23.23 -17.91
CA ILE A 825 55.00 -23.35 -16.78
C ILE A 825 54.43 -24.28 -15.70
N SER A 826 55.30 -24.69 -14.78
CA SER A 826 54.95 -25.49 -13.62
C SER A 826 55.77 -24.97 -12.45
N GLU A 827 55.35 -23.82 -11.92
CA GLU A 827 56.04 -23.08 -10.85
C GLU A 827 55.04 -22.63 -9.79
N ASP A 828 55.48 -22.32 -8.57
CA ASP A 828 54.57 -21.88 -7.51
C ASP A 828 53.90 -20.55 -7.92
N PRO A 829 52.56 -20.49 -7.99
CA PRO A 829 51.86 -19.26 -8.38
C PRO A 829 52.11 -18.08 -7.43
N TYR A 830 52.56 -18.32 -6.20
CA TYR A 830 52.71 -17.30 -5.15
C TYR A 830 51.44 -16.48 -4.92
N PHE A 831 50.35 -17.17 -4.59
CA PHE A 831 49.16 -16.51 -4.04
C PHE A 831 49.48 -15.79 -2.73
N CYS A 832 48.75 -14.73 -2.43
CA CYS A 832 48.99 -13.91 -1.24
C CYS A 832 48.68 -14.64 0.07
N ASP A 833 47.49 -15.22 0.20
CA ASP A 833 47.12 -16.07 1.35
C ASP A 833 45.96 -17.02 0.99
N PRO A 834 46.26 -18.20 0.42
CA PRO A 834 45.24 -19.22 0.11
C PRO A 834 44.42 -19.66 1.32
N GLY A 835 44.99 -19.61 2.54
CA GLY A 835 44.32 -20.07 3.76
C GLY A 835 43.09 -19.24 4.16
N VAL A 836 42.94 -18.05 3.58
CA VAL A 836 41.77 -17.17 3.71
C VAL A 836 41.11 -16.86 2.37
N TYR A 837 41.34 -17.69 1.34
CA TYR A 837 40.82 -17.52 -0.02
C TYR A 837 41.27 -16.23 -0.73
N LEU A 838 42.48 -15.75 -0.43
CA LEU A 838 43.08 -14.58 -1.08
C LEU A 838 44.06 -15.01 -2.19
N PHE A 839 43.51 -15.21 -3.39
CA PHE A 839 44.23 -15.73 -4.56
C PHE A 839 44.85 -14.65 -5.47
N THR A 840 44.87 -13.38 -5.05
CA THR A 840 45.69 -12.36 -5.72
C THR A 840 47.15 -12.76 -5.72
N LEU A 841 47.89 -12.38 -6.76
CA LEU A 841 49.28 -12.77 -6.95
C LEU A 841 50.26 -11.87 -6.18
N GLN A 842 51.33 -12.46 -5.66
CA GLN A 842 52.48 -11.72 -5.15
C GLN A 842 53.29 -11.12 -6.32
N GLN A 843 54.03 -10.04 -6.06
CA GLN A 843 54.80 -9.32 -7.10
C GLN A 843 55.85 -10.18 -7.84
N LEU A 844 56.34 -11.24 -7.20
CA LEU A 844 57.33 -12.16 -7.78
C LEU A 844 56.69 -13.42 -8.38
N SER A 845 55.36 -13.48 -8.46
CA SER A 845 54.66 -14.61 -9.06
C SER A 845 55.13 -14.84 -10.50
N PRO A 846 55.45 -16.08 -10.89
CA PRO A 846 55.77 -16.42 -12.28
C PRO A 846 54.56 -16.22 -13.20
N CYS A 847 53.34 -16.18 -12.66
CA CYS A 847 52.11 -15.97 -13.42
C CYS A 847 51.93 -14.53 -13.91
N LEU A 848 52.73 -13.57 -13.45
CA LEU A 848 52.62 -12.19 -13.90
C LEU A 848 53.30 -11.96 -15.25
N ALA A 849 52.71 -11.10 -16.07
CA ALA A 849 53.20 -10.72 -17.40
C ALA A 849 54.67 -10.30 -17.42
N ALA A 850 55.14 -9.67 -16.34
CA ALA A 850 56.52 -9.23 -16.19
C ALA A 850 57.53 -10.37 -15.92
N ASN A 851 57.03 -11.52 -15.44
CA ASN A 851 57.83 -12.62 -14.91
C ASN A 851 57.74 -13.91 -15.73
N ASN A 852 56.85 -13.98 -16.74
CA ASN A 852 56.77 -15.11 -17.68
C ASN A 852 57.16 -14.73 -19.12
N THR A 853 57.29 -15.76 -19.97
CA THR A 853 57.62 -15.60 -21.40
C THR A 853 56.41 -15.24 -22.28
N CYS A 854 55.20 -15.34 -21.75
CA CYS A 854 53.97 -15.01 -22.48
C CYS A 854 53.72 -13.51 -22.58
N GLY A 855 54.21 -12.74 -21.61
CA GLY A 855 54.00 -11.29 -21.55
C GLY A 855 52.55 -10.90 -21.22
N VAL A 856 51.78 -11.83 -20.67
CA VAL A 856 50.40 -11.65 -20.18
C VAL A 856 50.29 -12.27 -18.79
N ASP A 857 49.30 -11.84 -18.01
CA ASP A 857 49.00 -12.43 -16.70
C ASP A 857 48.33 -13.80 -16.90
N ILE A 858 48.63 -14.74 -16.02
CA ILE A 858 48.08 -16.10 -16.00
C ILE A 858 47.20 -16.22 -14.76
N GLY A 859 45.95 -16.64 -14.91
CA GLY A 859 44.96 -16.78 -13.84
C GLY A 859 43.91 -15.67 -13.81
N ALA A 860 42.94 -15.80 -12.89
CA ALA A 860 41.80 -14.89 -12.75
C ALA A 860 42.12 -13.58 -12.01
N PHE A 861 43.26 -13.50 -11.33
CA PHE A 861 43.59 -12.40 -10.43
C PHE A 861 44.87 -11.68 -10.85
N GLY A 862 44.86 -10.35 -10.69
CA GLY A 862 46.07 -9.54 -10.79
C GLY A 862 46.99 -9.65 -9.58
N TYR A 863 48.02 -8.80 -9.52
CA TYR A 863 48.95 -8.75 -8.39
C TYR A 863 48.58 -7.71 -7.33
N GLY A 864 48.97 -7.98 -6.09
CA GLY A 864 48.89 -7.04 -4.97
C GLY A 864 48.27 -7.67 -3.74
N CYS A 865 49.11 -8.03 -2.76
CA CYS A 865 48.63 -8.54 -1.49
C CYS A 865 48.17 -7.40 -0.59
N PRO A 866 46.87 -7.27 -0.27
CA PRO A 866 46.44 -6.37 0.78
C PRO A 866 47.21 -6.70 2.07
N GLN A 867 47.67 -5.67 2.76
CA GLN A 867 48.29 -5.86 4.08
C GLN A 867 47.17 -6.21 5.06
N VAL A 868 46.96 -7.50 5.30
CA VAL A 868 45.97 -8.00 6.25
C VAL A 868 46.40 -7.61 7.66
N THR A 869 46.02 -6.41 8.10
CA THR A 869 45.92 -6.11 9.53
C THR A 869 44.59 -6.69 9.99
N ALA A 870 44.58 -7.97 10.35
CA ALA A 870 43.41 -8.63 10.91
C ALA A 870 42.92 -7.88 12.16
N THR A 871 41.94 -7.00 11.99
CA THR A 871 40.86 -6.84 12.97
C THR A 871 39.75 -7.81 12.54
N PRO A 872 38.83 -8.20 13.43
CA PRO A 872 37.69 -9.06 13.09
C PRO A 872 36.76 -8.52 11.97
N ASP A 873 37.12 -7.39 11.33
CA ASP A 873 36.38 -6.70 10.27
C ASP A 873 36.67 -7.22 8.85
N ASP A 874 37.65 -8.13 8.66
CA ASP A 874 38.02 -8.62 7.32
C ASP A 874 37.17 -9.80 6.80
N ILE A 875 36.17 -10.25 7.57
CA ILE A 875 35.05 -11.01 7.02
C ILE A 875 34.02 -9.97 6.57
N MET A 876 34.26 -9.30 5.44
CA MET A 876 33.23 -8.42 4.91
C MET A 876 31.95 -9.22 4.71
N PRO A 877 30.83 -8.81 5.33
CA PRO A 877 29.54 -9.45 5.11
C PRO A 877 29.29 -9.47 3.61
N ARG A 878 28.93 -10.62 3.03
CA ARG A 878 28.67 -10.69 1.58
C ARG A 878 27.26 -10.23 1.21
N ALA A 879 26.41 -10.00 2.21
CA ALA A 879 25.02 -9.54 2.07
C ALA A 879 24.63 -8.57 3.20
N PHE A 880 23.56 -7.79 2.98
CA PHE A 880 22.92 -7.01 4.03
C PHE A 880 22.05 -7.93 4.88
N THR A 881 22.45 -8.18 6.14
CA THR A 881 21.72 -9.10 7.03
C THR A 881 21.34 -8.44 8.35
N LEU A 882 20.22 -8.89 8.93
CA LEU A 882 19.74 -8.46 10.25
C LEU A 882 19.85 -9.65 11.22
N GLU A 883 20.84 -9.62 12.10
CA GLU A 883 21.15 -10.73 13.03
C GLU A 883 20.24 -10.77 14.25
N GLY A 884 19.40 -9.75 14.42
CA GLY A 884 18.43 -9.67 15.50
C GLY A 884 18.82 -8.66 16.59
N ASN A 885 18.21 -8.80 17.77
CA ASN A 885 18.55 -8.00 18.94
C ASN A 885 18.87 -8.89 20.15
N SER A 886 19.89 -8.52 20.93
CA SER A 886 20.32 -9.27 22.12
C SER A 886 20.58 -8.35 23.32
N PRO A 887 20.08 -8.69 24.53
CA PRO A 887 19.17 -9.80 24.84
C PRO A 887 17.75 -9.58 24.24
N ASN A 888 16.96 -10.65 24.12
CA ASN A 888 15.53 -10.63 23.82
C ASN A 888 14.84 -11.84 24.52
N PRO A 889 13.98 -11.63 25.54
CA PRO A 889 13.48 -10.36 26.05
C PRO A 889 14.56 -9.51 26.73
N PHE A 890 14.38 -8.19 26.78
CA PHE A 890 15.37 -7.26 27.34
C PHE A 890 14.80 -6.35 28.43
N ASN A 891 15.68 -5.84 29.31
CA ASN A 891 15.32 -4.89 30.37
C ASN A 891 16.50 -3.97 30.77
N PRO A 892 16.42 -2.64 30.56
CA PRO A 892 15.72 -1.97 29.47
C PRO A 892 16.61 -1.80 28.22
N ARG A 893 17.80 -2.41 28.19
CA ARG A 893 18.79 -2.24 27.10
C ARG A 893 18.89 -3.49 26.23
N THR A 894 18.87 -3.31 24.91
CA THR A 894 19.18 -4.33 23.91
C THR A 894 20.10 -3.73 22.84
N GLU A 895 20.81 -4.58 22.11
CA GLU A 895 21.65 -4.22 20.97
C GLU A 895 21.09 -4.89 19.72
N ILE A 896 20.75 -4.09 18.71
CA ILE A 896 20.29 -4.52 17.39
C ILE A 896 21.53 -4.65 16.51
N ARG A 897 21.75 -5.83 15.93
CA ARG A 897 22.93 -6.11 15.11
C ARG A 897 22.54 -6.34 13.65
N PHE A 898 23.23 -5.66 12.75
CA PHE A 898 23.08 -5.81 11.30
C PHE A 898 24.44 -5.75 10.61
N SER A 899 24.54 -6.31 9.41
CA SER A 899 25.80 -6.40 8.66
C SER A 899 25.63 -5.80 7.27
N LEU A 900 26.61 -5.01 6.80
CA LEU A 900 26.59 -4.31 5.51
C LEU A 900 27.69 -4.84 4.58
N PRO A 901 27.39 -5.18 3.31
CA PRO A 901 28.41 -5.67 2.38
C PRO A 901 29.26 -4.57 1.75
N VAL A 902 28.69 -3.38 1.64
CA VAL A 902 29.34 -2.18 1.15
C VAL A 902 28.94 -1.01 2.04
N ALA A 903 29.76 0.05 2.05
CA ALA A 903 29.42 1.26 2.79
C ALA A 903 28.10 1.84 2.27
N SER A 904 27.11 1.98 3.16
CA SER A 904 25.73 2.28 2.78
C SER A 904 25.07 3.25 3.74
N GLN A 905 24.08 3.99 3.25
CA GLN A 905 23.23 4.83 4.08
C GLN A 905 22.23 3.96 4.85
N VAL A 906 22.19 4.11 6.17
CA VAL A 906 21.33 3.30 7.06
C VAL A 906 20.33 4.17 7.80
N GLU A 907 19.07 3.77 7.76
CA GLU A 907 18.01 4.23 8.66
C GLU A 907 17.61 3.10 9.59
N LEU A 908 17.38 3.41 10.87
CA LEU A 908 16.97 2.42 11.85
C LEU A 908 15.91 3.02 12.76
N ASP A 909 14.69 2.50 12.65
CA ASP A 909 13.51 2.99 13.35
C ASP A 909 12.92 1.92 14.26
N ILE A 910 12.39 2.35 15.41
CA ILE A 910 11.62 1.53 16.34
C ILE A 910 10.15 1.88 16.20
N HIS A 911 9.30 0.85 16.12
CA HIS A 911 7.85 0.95 15.99
C HIS A 911 7.14 0.14 17.09
N ASP A 912 5.93 0.54 17.46
CA ASP A 912 5.03 -0.31 18.25
C ASP A 912 4.27 -1.29 17.34
N VAL A 913 3.48 -2.19 17.93
CA VAL A 913 2.73 -3.22 17.19
C VAL A 913 1.65 -2.66 16.26
N SER A 914 1.28 -1.38 16.40
CA SER A 914 0.35 -0.69 15.48
C SER A 914 1.07 -0.02 14.31
N GLY A 915 2.39 -0.21 14.16
CA GLY A 915 3.20 0.40 13.12
C GLY A 915 3.62 1.85 13.42
N ARG A 916 3.14 2.45 14.51
CA ARG A 916 3.50 3.81 14.89
C ARG A 916 4.97 3.90 15.27
N LYS A 917 5.69 4.84 14.65
CA LYS A 917 7.11 5.11 14.91
C LYS A 917 7.29 5.63 16.34
N VAL A 918 8.00 4.87 17.15
CA VAL A 918 8.33 5.16 18.56
C VAL A 918 9.57 6.06 18.64
N ARG A 919 10.62 5.72 17.87
CA ARG A 919 11.90 6.42 17.88
C ARG A 919 12.78 6.03 16.69
N SER A 920 13.44 6.99 16.06
CA SER A 920 14.57 6.75 15.15
C SER A 920 15.88 6.64 15.94
N LEU A 921 16.64 5.56 15.72
CA LEU A 921 17.98 5.39 16.26
C LEU A 921 19.05 5.83 15.27
N LEU A 922 18.83 5.62 13.96
CA LEU A 922 19.66 6.13 12.87
C LEU A 922 18.80 6.90 11.87
N THR A 923 19.33 8.01 11.33
CA THR A 923 18.61 8.94 10.44
C THR A 923 19.39 9.17 9.15
N GLY A 924 19.58 8.11 8.37
CA GLY A 924 20.20 8.18 7.04
C GLY A 924 21.70 8.46 7.09
N GLN A 925 22.40 7.88 8.07
CA GLN A 925 23.84 8.05 8.22
C GLN A 925 24.58 6.97 7.41
N VAL A 926 25.72 7.32 6.80
CA VAL A 926 26.54 6.36 6.06
C VAL A 926 27.39 5.56 7.05
N TYR A 927 27.23 4.23 7.01
CA TYR A 927 28.03 3.27 7.75
C TYR A 927 29.00 2.56 6.80
N ALA A 928 30.19 2.22 7.29
CA ALA A 928 31.15 1.43 6.53
C ALA A 928 30.64 0.00 6.28
N ALA A 929 31.20 -0.71 5.31
CA ALA A 929 30.99 -2.17 5.20
C ALA A 929 31.44 -2.85 6.52
N GLY A 930 30.75 -3.91 6.93
CA GLY A 930 30.99 -4.60 8.21
C GLY A 930 29.74 -4.77 9.08
N THR A 931 29.91 -5.39 10.24
CA THR A 931 28.86 -5.61 11.23
C THR A 931 28.74 -4.43 12.18
N HIS A 932 27.51 -3.96 12.43
CA HIS A 932 27.18 -2.81 13.25
C HIS A 932 26.22 -3.19 14.37
N GLU A 933 26.39 -2.57 15.53
CA GLU A 933 25.55 -2.77 16.72
C GLU A 933 24.98 -1.44 17.20
N ILE A 934 23.65 -1.33 17.21
CA ILE A 934 22.92 -0.12 17.62
C ILE A 934 22.10 -0.40 18.87
N SER A 935 22.30 0.39 19.92
CA SER A 935 21.66 0.15 21.21
C SER A 935 20.34 0.91 21.36
N TRP A 936 19.32 0.24 21.92
CA TRP A 936 18.08 0.86 22.37
C TRP A 936 17.84 0.63 23.86
N GLU A 937 17.42 1.68 24.57
CA GLU A 937 17.15 1.67 26.02
C GLU A 937 15.65 1.64 26.37
N GLY A 938 14.79 1.24 25.43
CA GLY A 938 13.34 1.22 25.64
C GLY A 938 12.80 2.62 25.94
N LYS A 939 13.19 3.62 25.13
CA LYS A 939 12.77 5.02 25.25
C LYS A 939 12.19 5.55 23.93
N ASP A 940 11.18 6.41 24.00
CA ASP A 940 10.57 7.11 22.85
C ASP A 940 11.43 8.30 22.36
N HIS A 941 10.96 8.99 21.33
CA HIS A 941 11.59 10.20 20.77
C HIS A 941 11.73 11.36 21.79
N ALA A 942 10.87 11.43 22.81
CA ALA A 942 10.94 12.42 23.89
C ALA A 942 11.84 11.99 25.05
N GLY A 943 12.52 10.84 24.93
CA GLY A 943 13.41 10.28 25.94
C GLY A 943 12.70 9.60 27.12
N ARG A 944 11.37 9.42 27.04
CA ARG A 944 10.56 8.77 28.08
C ARG A 944 10.58 7.26 27.92
N ALA A 945 10.53 6.54 29.03
CA ALA A 945 10.46 5.08 29.01
C ALA A 945 9.15 4.59 28.38
N VAL A 946 9.23 3.66 27.43
CA VAL A 946 8.05 3.02 26.84
C VAL A 946 7.56 1.83 27.67
N PRO A 947 6.26 1.46 27.64
CA PRO A 947 5.71 0.33 28.42
C PRO A 947 6.34 -1.02 28.06
N SER A 948 6.26 -2.00 28.97
CA SER A 948 6.54 -3.41 28.63
C SER A 948 5.64 -3.86 27.49
N GLY A 949 6.18 -4.58 26.51
CA GLY A 949 5.45 -4.92 25.30
C GLY A 949 6.34 -5.38 24.15
N THR A 950 5.69 -5.77 23.05
CA THR A 950 6.36 -6.07 21.79
C THR A 950 6.63 -4.78 21.03
N TYR A 951 7.82 -4.67 20.46
CA TYR A 951 8.21 -3.60 19.55
C TYR A 951 8.85 -4.21 18.31
N LEU A 952 8.80 -3.47 17.20
CA LEU A 952 9.46 -3.80 15.96
C LEU A 952 10.61 -2.82 15.73
N TYR A 953 11.72 -3.29 15.17
CA TYR A 953 12.77 -2.41 14.64
C TYR A 953 12.91 -2.67 13.15
N ARG A 954 13.09 -1.61 12.39
CA ARG A 954 13.22 -1.60 10.94
C ARG A 954 14.56 -1.00 10.57
N VAL A 955 15.38 -1.72 9.81
CA VAL A 955 16.68 -1.28 9.30
C VAL A 955 16.57 -1.15 7.78
N THR A 956 16.73 0.07 7.26
CA THR A 956 16.63 0.38 5.84
C THR A 956 18.01 0.77 5.31
N VAL A 957 18.40 0.16 4.19
CA VAL A 957 19.70 0.34 3.52
C VAL A 957 19.46 0.45 2.02
N GLY A 958 19.62 1.66 1.46
CA GLY A 958 19.18 1.94 0.09
C GLY A 958 17.68 1.68 -0.04
N GLU A 959 17.28 0.77 -0.93
CA GLU A 959 15.88 0.36 -1.14
C GLU A 959 15.48 -0.88 -0.31
N ARG A 960 16.44 -1.58 0.33
CA ARG A 960 16.15 -2.77 1.14
C ARG A 960 15.76 -2.40 2.56
N THR A 961 14.75 -3.07 3.11
CA THR A 961 14.29 -2.87 4.49
C THR A 961 14.13 -4.22 5.20
N LEU A 962 14.86 -4.44 6.29
CA LEU A 962 14.72 -5.62 7.14
C LEU A 962 14.06 -5.25 8.47
N THR A 963 13.09 -6.06 8.93
CA THR A 963 12.36 -5.81 10.18
C THR A 963 12.59 -6.95 11.16
N GLY A 964 12.84 -6.63 12.43
CA GLY A 964 12.94 -7.59 13.52
C GLY A 964 12.03 -7.24 14.70
N LYS A 965 11.76 -8.23 15.55
CA LYS A 965 10.83 -8.11 16.70
C LYS A 965 11.56 -8.25 18.03
N MET A 966 11.22 -7.40 19.00
CA MET A 966 11.81 -7.40 20.33
C MET A 966 10.75 -7.33 21.44
N LEU A 967 11.00 -8.01 22.56
CA LEU A 967 10.12 -8.01 23.74
C LEU A 967 10.78 -7.27 24.90
N LEU A 968 10.21 -6.12 25.27
CA LEU A 968 10.63 -5.35 26.45
C LEU A 968 9.87 -5.85 27.68
N VAL A 969 10.61 -6.24 28.72
CA VAL A 969 10.06 -6.64 30.02
C VAL A 969 10.64 -5.73 31.08
N ARG A 970 9.84 -4.82 31.63
CA ARG A 970 10.22 -3.99 32.78
C ARG A 970 9.61 -4.47 34.08
#